data_AF-A0A9D5SW12-F1
#
_entry.id   AF-A0A9D5SW12-F1
#
_cell.length_a   1.000
_cell.length_b   1.000
_cell.length_c   1.000
_cell.angle_alpha   90.00
_cell.angle_beta   90.00
_cell.angle_gamma   90.00
#
_symmetry.space_group_name_H-M   'P 1'
#
loop_
_entity.id
_entity.type
_entity.pdbx_description
1 polymer ?
#
loop_
_entity_poly.entity_id
_entity_poly.type
_entity_poly.pdbx_seq_one_letter_code
_entity_poly.pdbx_strand_id
1 'polypeptide(L)'
;MRNNKLTRRLFCLLLCAAVFCFSLCTAAGATAADGDITETSGPSPSDLSFYAVWDNPPATLYHGDPEQAKNPELQNFLNAYTAQSIEVYGEALYYSGYDVDMTVNPDRSVDVVETIDALFIEQMHGIVRDLSTYSSDEAYRIDDISVDDWNYRVEGDSIRIGSSLEFVDGWQRFVIRYTVVYMDDIIPDYDRIYRDVLGTGNDMTICNLTARIHLPAAISDSDLIVYSDSYGSGSDKVSTFVDGDTIYMHSNRHLSPCEPVTVDIRLPEGSFSEPSLLQPDFYVDSYDYNVEIDKYGDGIVTETYKLRSPNGLTFSRSIASFPVALDCDGEYFIDDIQYSVNGSQFRGSDFDYVSVNVGDQPVELKIRYKVLYSSNRLDNPGTFEFFPATYNDQLTAYENISISVTSEAGLGNTLLLCGDRITSNAEKNDPTVAYGFVSKQDGNTFTAESFGSFPAGQTVTVSAENTGRFVHKTTTADFVFPGLGALLAAVVAFFALNKKEKDLVPTMEYYAPGGLNPAEVGHIIDGTSDAEDITALVYYWASHGHLALEMTSNKHFTLHRLTDLDASHRVYEHTMFNALWKLGDGISVTDRQLNNSFYISVNKAQQSVGKVFTGAQALENPKRRGLLNVILIAFAVLFLGAAFLLRQMGSNLFEAVYSLVFVSLFVYLAGTHIYKNKHKRKPRFFIILMIIAAFVIGIGVSALVIPGRAIGMPASLATFVLVAGTMLFFNNIRARSDFGTDLLGRCIGFKQFLETAEKSRLEMLLEENPDYYYDILPYAQVLDVSDIWMDKFEGMITRPPSWYRGTDFSPATFNTILMNNMRTMNRSMVSQPSSSGSSSGSFGGGFSGGGGFGGG
;
A
#
# COMPACT_ATOMS: atom_id res chain seq x y z
N MET A 1 17.97 29.59 -21.43
CA MET A 1 17.98 28.24 -22.07
C MET A 1 18.33 27.08 -21.13
N ARG A 2 19.22 27.22 -20.12
CA ARG A 2 19.65 26.10 -19.24
C ARG A 2 18.61 25.62 -18.20
N ASN A 3 17.83 26.52 -17.59
CA ASN A 3 16.93 26.13 -16.48
C ASN A 3 15.75 25.23 -16.89
N ASN A 4 15.13 25.43 -18.07
CA ASN A 4 13.98 24.61 -18.52
C ASN A 4 14.34 23.18 -18.93
N LYS A 5 15.62 22.89 -19.24
CA LYS A 5 16.08 21.52 -19.53
C LYS A 5 16.31 20.73 -18.24
N LEU A 6 16.78 21.38 -17.18
CA LEU A 6 17.06 20.74 -15.90
C LEU A 6 15.76 20.35 -15.17
N THR A 7 14.76 21.23 -15.15
CA THR A 7 13.43 20.92 -14.56
C THR A 7 12.66 19.87 -15.35
N ARG A 8 12.76 19.85 -16.69
CA ARG A 8 12.18 18.75 -17.49
C ARG A 8 12.86 17.41 -17.22
N ARG A 9 14.18 17.39 -17.04
CA ARG A 9 14.91 16.18 -16.66
C ARG A 9 14.55 15.73 -15.25
N LEU A 10 14.42 16.65 -14.30
CA LEU A 10 14.00 16.36 -12.93
C LEU A 10 12.57 15.82 -12.87
N PHE A 11 11.66 16.37 -13.67
CA PHE A 11 10.28 15.90 -13.76
C PHE A 11 10.18 14.54 -14.48
N CYS A 12 10.95 14.32 -15.56
CA CYS A 12 11.07 12.99 -16.17
C CYS A 12 11.68 11.97 -15.20
N LEU A 13 12.66 12.36 -14.38
CA LEU A 13 13.24 11.52 -13.33
C LEU A 13 12.23 11.19 -12.24
N LEU A 14 11.41 12.15 -11.81
CA LEU A 14 10.33 11.93 -10.83
C LEU A 14 9.20 11.07 -11.42
N LEU A 15 8.88 11.23 -12.71
CA LEU A 15 7.91 10.38 -13.40
C LEU A 15 8.46 8.96 -13.59
N CYS A 16 9.73 8.83 -13.96
CA CYS A 16 10.41 7.55 -14.01
C CYS A 16 10.49 6.91 -12.64
N ALA A 17 10.77 7.65 -11.56
CA ALA A 17 10.76 7.14 -10.19
C ALA A 17 9.36 6.70 -9.75
N ALA A 18 8.31 7.45 -10.11
CA ALA A 18 6.92 7.04 -9.85
C ALA A 18 6.54 5.77 -10.63
N VAL A 19 6.96 5.66 -11.90
CA VAL A 19 6.77 4.44 -12.73
C VAL A 19 7.62 3.29 -12.20
N PHE A 20 8.83 3.53 -11.71
CA PHE A 20 9.72 2.51 -11.14
C PHE A 20 9.20 1.98 -9.79
N CYS A 21 8.71 2.86 -8.92
CA CYS A 21 7.97 2.46 -7.71
C CYS A 21 6.69 1.68 -8.07
N PHE A 22 6.02 2.03 -9.17
CA PHE A 22 4.86 1.29 -9.67
C PHE A 22 5.24 -0.12 -10.17
N SER A 23 6.36 -0.25 -10.89
CA SER A 23 6.90 -1.53 -11.34
C SER A 23 7.38 -2.42 -10.19
N LEU A 24 7.96 -1.83 -9.14
CA LEU A 24 8.36 -2.54 -7.91
C LEU A 24 7.15 -3.08 -7.14
N CYS A 25 6.00 -2.39 -7.12
CA CYS A 25 4.78 -2.89 -6.48
C CYS A 25 4.02 -3.93 -7.33
N THR A 26 4.06 -3.87 -8.66
CA THR A 26 3.53 -4.96 -9.51
C THR A 26 4.40 -6.22 -9.44
N ALA A 27 5.70 -6.09 -9.13
CA ALA A 27 6.59 -7.23 -8.91
C ALA A 27 6.41 -7.88 -7.52
N ALA A 28 5.87 -7.15 -6.54
CA ALA A 28 5.59 -7.68 -5.20
C ALA A 28 4.39 -8.65 -5.16
N GLY A 29 3.59 -8.74 -6.23
CA GLY A 29 2.53 -9.74 -6.39
C GLY A 29 2.90 -10.91 -7.33
N ALA A 30 4.15 -10.98 -7.78
CA ALA A 30 4.60 -12.01 -8.71
C ALA A 30 6.11 -12.26 -8.54
N THR A 31 6.55 -12.73 -7.37
CA THR A 31 7.84 -13.42 -7.18
C THR A 31 7.81 -14.26 -5.90
N ALA A 32 7.21 -15.44 -5.99
CA ALA A 32 7.53 -16.58 -5.12
C ALA A 32 7.73 -17.78 -6.05
N ALA A 33 8.84 -17.74 -6.80
CA ALA A 33 9.34 -18.88 -7.56
C ALA A 33 10.85 -18.68 -7.72
N ASP A 34 11.59 -19.66 -7.19
CA ASP A 34 12.99 -19.97 -7.42
C ASP A 34 14.00 -18.82 -7.32
N GLY A 35 14.55 -18.67 -6.12
CA GLY A 35 15.82 -17.98 -5.88
C GLY A 35 16.86 -18.98 -5.40
N ASP A 36 17.59 -19.58 -6.35
CA ASP A 36 18.85 -20.27 -6.11
C ASP A 36 19.73 -19.43 -5.18
N ILE A 37 20.05 -20.00 -4.02
CA ILE A 37 21.01 -19.43 -3.09
C ILE A 37 22.39 -19.67 -3.72
N THR A 38 22.95 -18.63 -4.31
CA THR A 38 24.36 -18.60 -4.69
C THR A 38 25.22 -18.82 -3.45
N GLU A 39 25.84 -20.00 -3.38
CA GLU A 39 26.91 -20.34 -2.46
C GLU A 39 27.94 -19.21 -2.39
N THR A 40 28.10 -18.64 -1.20
CA THR A 40 29.31 -17.90 -0.88
C THR A 40 30.41 -18.94 -0.68
N SER A 41 31.43 -18.86 -1.52
CA SER A 41 32.60 -19.73 -1.53
C SER A 41 33.26 -19.80 -0.16
N GLY A 42 32.95 -20.86 0.60
CA GLY A 42 33.82 -21.38 1.64
C GLY A 42 35.10 -21.98 1.03
N PRO A 43 36.19 -22.12 1.79
CA PRO A 43 37.43 -22.67 1.27
C PRO A 43 37.22 -24.11 0.80
N SER A 44 37.91 -24.48 -0.30
CA SER A 44 37.80 -25.79 -0.94
C SER A 44 38.07 -26.95 0.02
N PRO A 45 37.38 -28.10 -0.12
CA PRO A 45 37.59 -29.29 0.69
C PRO A 45 38.85 -30.01 0.20
N SER A 46 40.02 -29.57 0.65
CA SER A 46 41.26 -30.31 0.41
C SER A 46 42.23 -30.36 1.58
N ASP A 47 41.93 -29.78 2.74
CA ASP A 47 42.86 -29.74 3.88
C ASP A 47 42.21 -29.97 5.27
N LEU A 48 41.24 -30.90 5.37
CA LEU A 48 40.80 -31.43 6.66
C LEU A 48 40.66 -32.95 6.57
N SER A 49 41.81 -33.63 6.62
CA SER A 49 41.87 -35.08 6.87
C SER A 49 42.28 -35.33 8.31
N PHE A 50 41.28 -35.47 9.19
CA PHE A 50 41.43 -36.18 10.46
C PHE A 50 40.52 -37.40 10.42
N TYR A 51 41.00 -38.47 9.78
CA TYR A 51 40.42 -39.80 9.94
C TYR A 51 40.85 -40.33 11.32
N ALA A 52 39.93 -40.34 12.28
CA ALA A 52 40.05 -41.18 13.47
C ALA A 52 38.99 -42.29 13.37
N VAL A 53 39.36 -43.40 12.75
CA VAL A 53 38.61 -44.66 12.87
C VAL A 53 38.79 -45.12 14.31
N TRP A 54 37.74 -45.03 15.13
CA TRP A 54 37.76 -45.59 16.49
C TRP A 54 37.33 -47.06 16.40
N ASP A 55 38.33 -47.96 16.41
CA ASP A 55 38.10 -49.40 16.56
C ASP A 55 37.63 -49.72 17.99
N ASN A 56 36.30 -49.78 18.15
CA ASN A 56 35.47 -50.33 19.22
C ASN A 56 34.49 -49.29 19.80
N PRO A 57 33.27 -49.17 19.25
CA PRO A 57 32.13 -48.88 20.10
C PRO A 57 32.07 -49.93 21.24
N PRO A 58 31.58 -49.57 22.44
CA PRO A 58 31.42 -50.55 23.52
C PRO A 58 30.63 -51.76 23.00
N ALA A 59 31.25 -52.92 23.08
CA ALA A 59 30.71 -54.19 22.60
C ALA A 59 29.54 -54.63 23.48
N THR A 60 28.32 -54.17 23.19
CA THR A 60 27.05 -54.79 23.61
C THR A 60 25.92 -54.15 22.81
N LEU A 61 25.50 -54.73 21.68
CA LEU A 61 24.36 -54.22 20.90
C LEU A 61 23.31 -55.31 20.59
N TYR A 62 23.18 -56.25 21.52
CA TYR A 62 21.93 -56.92 21.86
C TYR A 62 22.01 -57.18 23.37
N HIS A 63 21.17 -56.52 24.17
CA HIS A 63 21.13 -56.78 25.62
C HIS A 63 20.50 -58.14 25.96
N GLY A 64 20.00 -58.87 24.97
CA GLY A 64 19.68 -60.29 25.06
C GLY A 64 20.88 -61.14 24.64
N ASP A 65 21.28 -62.08 25.50
CA ASP A 65 22.33 -63.07 25.24
C ASP A 65 22.03 -63.83 23.93
N PRO A 66 22.80 -63.64 22.83
CA PRO A 66 22.56 -64.33 21.56
C PRO A 66 22.71 -65.85 21.68
N GLU A 67 23.37 -66.34 22.74
CA GLU A 67 23.46 -67.76 23.07
C GLU A 67 22.18 -68.33 23.71
N GLN A 68 21.18 -67.50 24.03
CA GLN A 68 19.89 -67.92 24.62
C GLN A 68 18.72 -68.00 23.63
N ALA A 69 18.88 -67.49 22.39
CA ALA A 69 17.86 -67.61 21.35
C ALA A 69 17.71 -69.08 20.92
N LYS A 70 16.61 -69.73 21.31
CA LYS A 70 16.32 -71.13 20.93
C LYS A 70 15.93 -71.29 19.46
N ASN A 71 15.54 -70.20 18.80
CA ASN A 71 15.13 -70.16 17.40
C ASN A 71 16.38 -69.96 16.50
N PRO A 72 16.78 -70.94 15.66
CA PRO A 72 17.94 -70.84 14.79
C PRO A 72 17.82 -69.75 13.72
N GLU A 73 16.60 -69.41 13.29
CA GLU A 73 16.36 -68.38 12.29
C GLU A 73 16.52 -66.97 12.89
N LEU A 74 16.02 -66.78 14.12
CA LEU A 74 16.29 -65.58 14.90
C LEU A 74 17.80 -65.43 15.14
N GLN A 75 18.49 -66.50 15.53
CA GLN A 75 19.93 -66.44 15.75
C GLN A 75 20.69 -66.06 14.47
N ASN A 76 20.28 -66.55 13.31
CA ASN A 76 20.85 -66.13 12.02
C ASN A 76 20.56 -64.66 11.70
N PHE A 77 19.36 -64.17 11.99
CA PHE A 77 18.99 -62.76 11.82
C PHE A 77 19.84 -61.84 12.72
N LEU A 78 19.97 -62.18 13.99
CA LEU A 78 20.79 -61.45 14.96
C LEU A 78 22.28 -61.46 14.57
N ASN A 79 22.77 -62.58 14.02
CA ASN A 79 24.15 -62.71 13.55
C ASN A 79 24.41 -62.00 12.21
N ALA A 80 23.37 -61.75 11.40
CA ALA A 80 23.49 -61.01 10.14
C ALA A 80 23.69 -59.51 10.36
N TYR A 81 23.27 -58.99 11.52
CA TYR A 81 23.52 -57.62 11.91
C TYR A 81 25.03 -57.35 12.06
N THR A 82 25.51 -56.32 11.36
CA THR A 82 26.89 -55.86 11.44
C THR A 82 26.89 -54.40 11.88
N ALA A 83 27.44 -54.12 13.06
CA ALA A 83 27.56 -52.75 13.55
C ALA A 83 28.39 -51.90 12.56
N GLN A 84 27.85 -50.73 12.21
CA GLN A 84 28.46 -49.85 11.21
C GLN A 84 29.51 -48.94 11.85
N SER A 85 30.59 -48.68 11.10
CA SER A 85 31.70 -47.83 11.54
C SER A 85 31.35 -46.35 11.42
N ILE A 86 31.76 -45.56 12.41
CA ILE A 86 31.50 -44.11 12.46
C ILE A 86 32.56 -43.36 11.63
N GLU A 87 32.11 -42.60 10.63
CA GLU A 87 32.92 -41.57 9.97
C GLU A 87 32.50 -40.20 10.51
N VAL A 88 33.36 -39.57 11.31
CA VAL A 88 33.07 -38.30 11.99
C VAL A 88 33.43 -37.12 11.08
N TYR A 89 32.43 -36.35 10.64
CA TYR A 89 32.63 -35.11 9.87
C TYR A 89 31.66 -34.03 10.32
N GLY A 90 32.18 -32.99 11.00
CA GLY A 90 31.48 -31.70 11.14
C GLY A 90 30.31 -31.63 12.12
N GLU A 91 29.87 -32.72 12.75
CA GLU A 91 28.84 -32.68 13.81
C GLU A 91 29.47 -32.71 15.22
N ALA A 92 28.85 -32.01 16.17
CA ALA A 92 29.33 -31.89 17.55
C ALA A 92 29.01 -33.13 18.43
N LEU A 93 28.07 -33.97 17.98
CA LEU A 93 27.53 -35.13 18.69
C LEU A 93 27.10 -36.20 17.68
N TYR A 94 27.19 -37.48 18.05
CA TYR A 94 26.70 -38.60 17.25
C TYR A 94 26.04 -39.66 18.15
N TYR A 95 25.04 -40.38 17.64
CA TYR A 95 24.48 -41.55 18.30
C TYR A 95 25.04 -42.82 17.65
N SER A 96 26.02 -43.43 18.33
CA SER A 96 26.67 -44.66 17.86
C SER A 96 25.75 -45.87 17.93
N GLY A 97 24.85 -45.88 18.91
CA GLY A 97 23.91 -46.95 19.17
C GLY A 97 22.63 -46.38 19.76
N TYR A 98 21.51 -46.85 19.26
CA TYR A 98 20.17 -46.48 19.71
C TYR A 98 19.38 -47.78 19.86
N ASP A 99 19.23 -48.26 21.10
CA ASP A 99 18.44 -49.47 21.41
C ASP A 99 17.08 -49.05 21.95
N VAL A 100 16.02 -49.60 21.35
CA VAL A 100 14.63 -49.33 21.75
C VAL A 100 13.99 -50.62 22.22
N ASP A 101 13.55 -50.66 23.46
CA ASP A 101 12.82 -51.79 24.04
C ASP A 101 11.39 -51.32 24.35
N MET A 102 10.40 -51.91 23.68
CA MET A 102 9.00 -51.57 23.84
C MET A 102 8.22 -52.78 24.33
N THR A 103 7.37 -52.58 25.34
CA THR A 103 6.40 -53.58 25.78
C THR A 103 4.99 -53.05 25.61
N VAL A 104 4.22 -53.66 24.72
CA VAL A 104 2.81 -53.36 24.49
C VAL A 104 1.98 -54.15 25.51
N ASN A 105 1.25 -53.44 26.35
CA ASN A 105 0.47 -54.00 27.45
C ASN A 105 -0.99 -54.30 27.04
N PRO A 106 -1.72 -55.17 27.77
CA PRO A 106 -3.12 -55.50 27.51
C PRO A 106 -4.12 -54.35 27.70
N ASP A 107 -3.72 -53.23 28.30
CA ASP A 107 -4.50 -51.99 28.43
C ASP A 107 -4.17 -50.96 27.33
N ARG A 108 -3.46 -51.42 26.28
CA ARG A 108 -2.94 -50.63 25.14
C ARG A 108 -1.91 -49.57 25.53
N SER A 109 -1.40 -49.57 26.77
CA SER A 109 -0.21 -48.79 27.11
C SER A 109 1.05 -49.43 26.53
N VAL A 110 2.08 -48.62 26.28
CA VAL A 110 3.35 -49.08 25.73
C VAL A 110 4.48 -48.51 26.58
N ASP A 111 5.11 -49.39 27.35
CA ASP A 111 6.30 -49.06 28.13
C ASP A 111 7.51 -49.03 27.20
N VAL A 112 8.25 -47.92 27.19
CA VAL A 112 9.40 -47.72 26.32
C VAL A 112 10.66 -47.44 27.12
N VAL A 113 11.73 -48.12 26.73
CA VAL A 113 13.09 -47.88 27.20
C VAL A 113 13.97 -47.57 25.99
N GLU A 114 14.46 -46.35 25.90
CA GLU A 114 15.45 -45.94 24.90
C GLU A 114 16.83 -45.88 25.55
N THR A 115 17.80 -46.60 24.98
CA THR A 115 19.22 -46.54 25.38
C THR A 115 20.03 -45.92 24.26
N ILE A 116 20.55 -44.72 24.52
CA ILE A 116 21.29 -43.91 23.54
C ILE A 116 22.76 -43.87 23.95
N ASP A 117 23.61 -44.48 23.13
CA ASP A 117 25.07 -44.40 23.24
C ASP A 117 25.57 -43.23 22.38
N ALA A 118 25.91 -42.14 23.06
CA ALA A 118 26.25 -40.85 22.48
C ALA A 118 27.76 -40.56 22.55
N LEU A 119 28.32 -40.03 21.47
CA LEU A 119 29.70 -39.55 21.40
C LEU A 119 29.71 -38.03 21.23
N PHE A 120 30.12 -37.32 22.27
CA PHE A 120 30.29 -35.86 22.26
C PHE A 120 31.68 -35.52 21.73
N ILE A 121 31.74 -34.95 20.53
CA ILE A 121 32.97 -34.48 19.89
C ILE A 121 33.36 -33.09 20.41
N GLU A 122 32.37 -32.27 20.72
CA GLU A 122 32.54 -30.96 21.35
C GLU A 122 31.95 -30.95 22.76
N GLN A 123 32.40 -30.00 23.59
CA GLN A 123 31.86 -29.81 24.94
C GLN A 123 30.43 -29.25 24.87
N MET A 124 29.46 -30.02 25.35
CA MET A 124 28.04 -29.63 25.36
C MET A 124 27.42 -29.85 26.73
N HIS A 125 26.21 -29.32 26.95
CA HIS A 125 25.53 -29.41 28.24
C HIS A 125 24.70 -30.69 28.45
N GLY A 126 24.70 -31.59 27.46
CA GLY A 126 23.89 -32.81 27.41
C GLY A 126 23.11 -32.91 26.11
N ILE A 127 21.94 -33.57 26.14
CA ILE A 127 21.07 -33.77 24.96
C ILE A 127 19.65 -33.24 25.18
N VAL A 128 18.94 -32.98 24.10
CA VAL A 128 17.49 -32.74 24.10
C VAL A 128 16.85 -33.90 23.35
N ARG A 129 15.90 -34.58 23.99
CA ARG A 129 15.13 -35.66 23.39
C ARG A 129 13.69 -35.22 23.23
N ASP A 130 13.24 -35.04 22.00
CA ASP A 130 11.84 -34.73 21.71
C ASP A 130 11.01 -36.01 21.62
N LEU A 131 10.25 -36.33 22.65
CA LEU A 131 9.47 -37.57 22.66
C LEU A 131 8.31 -37.55 21.66
N SER A 132 7.95 -36.36 21.11
CA SER A 132 6.79 -36.08 20.25
C SER A 132 5.52 -36.75 20.75
N THR A 133 4.52 -35.98 21.21
CA THR A 133 3.18 -36.53 21.52
C THR A 133 2.28 -36.62 20.28
N TYR A 134 2.82 -36.27 19.11
CA TYR A 134 2.06 -36.18 17.87
C TYR A 134 2.42 -37.36 16.96
N SER A 135 1.52 -38.34 16.87
CA SER A 135 1.40 -39.13 15.65
C SER A 135 0.26 -38.52 14.83
N SER A 136 0.38 -38.50 13.51
CA SER A 136 -0.68 -38.02 12.61
C SER A 136 -1.98 -38.81 12.74
N ASP A 137 -1.96 -39.95 13.44
CA ASP A 137 -2.89 -41.04 13.23
C ASP A 137 -3.70 -41.38 14.47
N GLU A 138 -3.10 -41.32 15.68
CA GLU A 138 -3.80 -41.57 16.93
C GLU A 138 -3.34 -40.64 18.07
N ALA A 139 -4.26 -40.32 18.97
CA ALA A 139 -3.99 -39.51 20.15
C ALA A 139 -3.45 -40.36 21.30
N TYR A 140 -2.36 -39.92 21.92
CA TYR A 140 -1.78 -40.57 23.10
C TYR A 140 -1.22 -39.55 24.09
N ARG A 141 -0.99 -40.00 25.31
CA ARG A 141 -0.29 -39.24 26.36
C ARG A 141 1.00 -39.96 26.75
N ILE A 142 2.03 -39.20 27.09
CA ILE A 142 3.27 -39.75 27.66
C ILE A 142 3.28 -39.52 29.17
N ASP A 143 3.41 -40.60 29.92
CA ASP A 143 3.49 -40.62 31.39
C ASP A 143 4.81 -41.27 31.87
N ASP A 144 5.05 -41.22 33.18
CA ASP A 144 6.12 -41.95 33.88
C ASP A 144 7.55 -41.74 33.33
N ILE A 145 7.83 -40.53 32.83
CA ILE A 145 9.15 -40.14 32.29
C ILE A 145 10.23 -40.20 33.37
N SER A 146 11.26 -41.00 33.14
CA SER A 146 12.48 -41.06 33.95
C SER A 146 13.74 -41.22 33.09
N VAL A 147 14.87 -40.72 33.60
CA VAL A 147 16.18 -40.86 32.98
C VAL A 147 17.15 -41.41 34.02
N ASP A 148 17.79 -42.54 33.71
CA ASP A 148 18.72 -43.19 34.63
C ASP A 148 20.04 -42.37 34.69
N ASP A 149 20.62 -42.25 35.89
CA ASP A 149 21.95 -41.65 36.17
C ASP A 149 22.19 -40.19 35.76
N TRP A 150 21.19 -39.50 35.21
CA TRP A 150 21.30 -38.10 34.74
C TRP A 150 20.26 -37.17 35.36
N ASN A 151 20.65 -35.90 35.54
CA ASN A 151 19.68 -34.84 35.84
C ASN A 151 18.90 -34.50 34.57
N TYR A 152 17.58 -34.34 34.68
CA TYR A 152 16.73 -33.99 33.54
C TYR A 152 15.60 -33.02 33.92
N ARG A 153 15.05 -32.36 32.91
CA ARG A 153 13.85 -31.52 32.99
C ARG A 153 12.94 -31.81 31.82
N VAL A 154 11.66 -32.00 32.09
CA VAL A 154 10.61 -32.12 31.06
C VAL A 154 10.08 -30.72 30.74
N GLU A 155 10.04 -30.37 29.45
CA GLU A 155 9.58 -29.09 28.90
C GLU A 155 8.62 -29.37 27.73
N GLY A 156 7.31 -29.41 27.99
CA GLY A 156 6.33 -29.85 26.98
C GLY A 156 6.55 -31.32 26.63
N ASP A 157 6.70 -31.62 25.34
CA ASP A 157 6.96 -32.97 24.83
C ASP A 157 8.45 -33.34 24.77
N SER A 158 9.33 -32.41 25.19
CA SER A 158 10.78 -32.61 25.13
C SER A 158 11.40 -32.81 26.51
N ILE A 159 12.44 -33.64 26.56
CA ILE A 159 13.26 -33.89 27.75
C ILE A 159 14.64 -33.30 27.52
N ARG A 160 15.06 -32.40 28.41
CA ARG A 160 16.44 -31.91 28.47
C ARG A 160 17.22 -32.72 29.49
N ILE A 161 18.26 -33.41 29.06
CA ILE A 161 19.08 -34.30 29.88
C ILE A 161 20.49 -33.69 29.98
N GLY A 162 20.94 -33.40 31.20
CA GLY A 162 22.21 -32.71 31.46
C GLY A 162 22.06 -31.44 32.33
N SER A 163 23.09 -30.59 32.35
CA SER A 163 23.17 -29.41 33.22
C SER A 163 23.66 -28.19 32.46
N SER A 164 23.00 -27.04 32.66
CA SER A 164 23.45 -25.76 32.08
C SER A 164 24.75 -25.22 32.69
N LEU A 165 25.26 -25.84 33.76
CA LEU A 165 26.46 -25.42 34.48
C LEU A 165 27.67 -26.33 34.25
N GLU A 166 27.46 -27.51 33.67
CA GLU A 166 28.50 -28.52 33.47
C GLU A 166 28.56 -28.92 31.99
N PHE A 167 29.79 -29.13 31.50
CA PHE A 167 30.02 -29.63 30.15
C PHE A 167 30.28 -31.13 30.19
N VAL A 168 29.85 -31.78 29.13
CA VAL A 168 29.97 -33.21 28.87
C VAL A 168 30.72 -33.36 27.54
N ASP A 169 31.72 -34.26 27.53
CA ASP A 169 32.45 -34.66 26.34
C ASP A 169 32.68 -36.19 26.32
N GLY A 170 33.09 -36.73 25.18
CA GLY A 170 33.37 -38.15 24.99
C GLY A 170 32.12 -39.05 25.01
N TRP A 171 32.34 -40.33 25.33
CA TRP A 171 31.29 -41.35 25.34
C TRP A 171 30.39 -41.22 26.56
N GLN A 172 29.09 -41.17 26.31
CA GLN A 172 28.04 -41.10 27.32
C GLN A 172 26.90 -42.04 26.95
N ARG A 173 26.18 -42.51 27.97
CA ARG A 173 24.99 -43.34 27.81
C ARG A 173 23.80 -42.66 28.49
N PHE A 174 22.68 -42.59 27.78
CA PHE A 174 21.41 -42.12 28.29
C PHE A 174 20.39 -43.26 28.23
N VAL A 175 19.74 -43.56 29.35
CA VAL A 175 18.64 -44.53 29.41
C VAL A 175 17.38 -43.78 29.80
N ILE A 176 16.43 -43.69 28.87
CA ILE A 176 15.19 -42.93 29.00
C ILE A 176 14.04 -43.93 29.09
N ARG A 177 13.19 -43.79 30.10
CA ARG A 177 12.02 -44.65 30.31
C ARG A 177 10.76 -43.79 30.34
N TYR A 178 9.72 -44.23 29.67
CA TYR A 178 8.44 -43.55 29.64
C TYR A 178 7.34 -44.51 29.20
N THR A 179 6.11 -44.24 29.61
CA THR A 179 4.94 -45.03 29.24
C THR A 179 4.08 -44.20 28.31
N VAL A 180 3.67 -44.79 27.20
CA VAL A 180 2.73 -44.16 26.27
C VAL A 180 1.37 -44.79 26.43
N VAL A 181 0.36 -43.96 26.65
CA VAL A 181 -1.00 -44.39 26.91
C VAL A 181 -1.89 -43.96 25.76
N TYR A 182 -2.52 -44.92 25.09
CA TYR A 182 -3.43 -44.72 23.97
C TYR A 182 -4.89 -44.73 24.42
N MET A 183 -5.78 -44.11 23.65
CA MET A 183 -7.23 -44.39 23.73
C MET A 183 -7.51 -45.85 23.35
N ASP A 184 -8.70 -46.39 23.66
CA ASP A 184 -9.13 -47.68 23.09
C ASP A 184 -9.14 -47.58 21.55
N ASP A 185 -8.78 -48.68 20.89
CA ASP A 185 -8.93 -48.76 19.45
C ASP A 185 -10.39 -48.99 19.06
N ILE A 186 -10.76 -48.49 17.88
CA ILE A 186 -12.14 -48.43 17.38
C ILE A 186 -12.37 -49.38 16.21
N ILE A 187 -11.39 -50.22 15.89
CA ILE A 187 -11.42 -51.12 14.74
C ILE A 187 -12.15 -52.39 15.17
N PRO A 188 -13.26 -52.77 14.53
CA PRO A 188 -14.12 -53.85 15.02
C PRO A 188 -13.59 -55.27 14.72
N ASP A 189 -12.59 -55.40 13.86
CA ASP A 189 -12.16 -56.68 13.28
C ASP A 189 -10.74 -57.10 13.70
N TYR A 190 -9.98 -56.21 14.34
CA TYR A 190 -8.61 -56.46 14.79
C TYR A 190 -8.11 -55.33 15.68
N ASP A 191 -7.15 -55.67 16.53
CA ASP A 191 -6.49 -54.70 17.39
C ASP A 191 -5.29 -54.07 16.67
N ARG A 192 -4.97 -52.78 16.90
CA ARG A 192 -3.86 -52.11 16.19
C ARG A 192 -2.91 -51.32 17.11
N ILE A 193 -1.61 -51.38 16.82
CA ILE A 193 -0.59 -50.43 17.30
C ILE A 193 0.10 -49.78 16.11
N TYR A 194 -0.02 -48.46 16.00
CA TYR A 194 0.74 -47.64 15.05
C TYR A 194 1.65 -46.69 15.82
N ARG A 195 2.97 -46.83 15.67
CA ARG A 195 3.92 -46.04 16.47
C ARG A 195 5.30 -45.91 15.85
N ASP A 196 5.90 -44.74 16.06
CA ASP A 196 7.31 -44.49 15.81
C ASP A 196 8.19 -45.26 16.80
N VAL A 197 9.04 -46.14 16.26
CA VAL A 197 10.20 -46.71 16.96
C VAL A 197 11.30 -45.66 17.09
N LEU A 198 11.43 -44.83 16.05
CA LEU A 198 12.28 -43.66 16.00
C LEU A 198 11.49 -42.54 15.31
N GLY A 199 11.25 -41.42 16.02
CA GLY A 199 10.49 -40.29 15.49
C GLY A 199 11.35 -39.28 14.71
N THR A 200 10.69 -38.37 13.99
CA THR A 200 11.35 -37.30 13.21
C THR A 200 12.00 -36.22 14.09
N GLY A 201 11.67 -36.16 15.37
CA GLY A 201 12.25 -35.23 16.36
C GLY A 201 13.71 -35.52 16.74
N ASN A 202 14.33 -36.57 16.19
CA ASN A 202 15.75 -36.82 16.36
C ASN A 202 16.58 -36.03 15.34
N ASP A 203 17.39 -35.08 15.82
CA ASP A 203 18.23 -34.17 15.02
C ASP A 203 19.66 -34.69 14.77
N MET A 204 19.98 -35.89 15.28
CA MET A 204 21.32 -36.47 15.20
C MET A 204 21.38 -37.69 14.26
N THR A 205 22.52 -37.86 13.61
CA THR A 205 22.82 -39.09 12.85
C THR A 205 22.87 -40.31 13.79
N ILE A 206 22.14 -41.37 13.46
CA ILE A 206 22.16 -42.66 14.19
C ILE A 206 22.92 -43.68 13.36
N CYS A 207 24.02 -44.20 13.90
CA CYS A 207 24.84 -45.20 13.23
C CYS A 207 24.18 -46.57 13.24
N ASN A 208 23.62 -46.96 14.39
CA ASN A 208 23.03 -48.27 14.59
C ASN A 208 21.74 -48.15 15.41
N LEU A 209 20.61 -48.51 14.80
CA LEU A 209 19.33 -48.67 15.48
C LEU A 209 19.08 -50.15 15.71
N THR A 210 18.76 -50.53 16.94
CA THR A 210 18.19 -51.84 17.28
C THR A 210 16.88 -51.63 18.01
N ALA A 211 15.89 -52.48 17.76
CA ALA A 211 14.63 -52.39 18.47
C ALA A 211 14.01 -53.77 18.73
N ARG A 212 13.33 -53.88 19.87
CA ARG A 212 12.58 -55.04 20.32
C ARG A 212 11.20 -54.59 20.76
N ILE A 213 10.17 -55.21 20.22
CA ILE A 213 8.78 -54.91 20.57
C ILE A 213 8.13 -56.20 21.06
N HIS A 214 7.77 -56.22 22.34
CA HIS A 214 7.03 -57.29 22.99
C HIS A 214 5.54 -57.02 22.88
N LEU A 215 4.78 -57.97 22.35
CA LEU A 215 3.37 -57.87 22.07
C LEU A 215 2.53 -58.72 23.04
N PRO A 216 1.27 -58.33 23.30
CA PRO A 216 0.37 -59.11 24.16
C PRO A 216 -0.14 -60.40 23.48
N ALA A 217 0.01 -60.51 22.16
CA ALA A 217 -0.39 -61.66 21.36
C ALA A 217 0.61 -61.93 20.23
N ALA A 218 0.71 -63.20 19.82
CA ALA A 218 1.56 -63.60 18.70
C ALA A 218 0.97 -63.17 17.35
N ILE A 219 1.83 -62.72 16.45
CA ILE A 219 1.48 -62.25 15.11
C ILE A 219 2.26 -63.02 14.03
N SER A 220 1.88 -62.82 12.77
CA SER A 220 2.62 -63.29 11.60
C SER A 220 3.34 -62.14 10.89
N ASP A 221 4.30 -62.45 10.01
CA ASP A 221 5.03 -61.43 9.23
C ASP A 221 4.10 -60.51 8.42
N SER A 222 2.94 -61.00 7.96
CA SER A 222 1.98 -60.19 7.19
C SER A 222 1.20 -59.19 8.04
N ASP A 223 1.30 -59.28 9.37
CA ASP A 223 0.62 -58.40 10.32
C ASP A 223 1.50 -57.22 10.74
N LEU A 224 2.75 -57.15 10.25
CA LEU A 224 3.70 -56.06 10.50
C LEU A 224 3.99 -55.30 9.20
N ILE A 225 3.80 -53.98 9.23
CA ILE A 225 4.30 -53.07 8.19
C ILE A 225 5.28 -52.09 8.84
N VAL A 226 6.40 -51.83 8.17
CA VAL A 226 7.41 -50.86 8.61
C VAL A 226 7.61 -49.78 7.57
N TYR A 227 7.51 -48.53 8.02
CA TYR A 227 7.72 -47.33 7.23
C TYR A 227 9.03 -46.66 7.64
N SER A 228 9.80 -46.17 6.66
CA SER A 228 11.10 -45.53 6.91
C SER A 228 11.35 -44.24 6.11
N ASP A 229 10.32 -43.72 5.44
CA ASP A 229 10.34 -42.46 4.69
C ASP A 229 8.95 -41.80 4.83
N SER A 230 8.13 -41.86 3.78
CA SER A 230 6.75 -41.37 3.79
C SER A 230 5.76 -42.49 4.12
N TYR A 231 4.59 -42.13 4.66
CA TYR A 231 3.49 -43.06 4.86
C TYR A 231 3.24 -43.95 3.62
N GLY A 232 3.22 -45.28 3.79
CA GLY A 232 2.95 -46.23 2.70
C GLY A 232 4.17 -46.68 1.88
N SER A 233 5.37 -46.17 2.11
CA SER A 233 6.59 -46.68 1.46
C SER A 233 7.17 -47.86 2.26
N GLY A 234 7.36 -49.02 1.61
CA GLY A 234 8.11 -50.12 2.23
C GLY A 234 9.54 -49.69 2.60
N SER A 235 10.07 -50.22 3.70
CA SER A 235 11.41 -49.91 4.20
C SER A 235 12.48 -50.82 3.58
N ASP A 236 13.52 -50.25 2.98
CA ASP A 236 14.80 -50.93 2.69
C ASP A 236 15.88 -50.62 3.75
N LYS A 237 15.59 -49.70 4.67
CA LYS A 237 16.53 -49.14 5.64
C LYS A 237 16.65 -49.97 6.92
N VAL A 238 15.64 -50.78 7.24
CA VAL A 238 15.58 -51.58 8.47
C VAL A 238 15.20 -53.01 8.09
N SER A 239 15.91 -53.98 8.67
CA SER A 239 15.53 -55.38 8.61
C SER A 239 14.72 -55.77 9.83
N THR A 240 13.68 -56.59 9.65
CA THR A 240 12.79 -57.05 10.71
C THR A 240 12.71 -58.57 10.78
N PHE A 241 12.38 -59.09 11.97
CA PHE A 241 12.11 -60.51 12.20
C PHE A 241 11.03 -60.66 13.27
N VAL A 242 9.97 -61.40 12.96
CA VAL A 242 8.88 -61.70 13.91
C VAL A 242 9.11 -63.09 14.51
N ASP A 243 9.25 -63.17 15.84
CA ASP A 243 9.33 -64.43 16.60
C ASP A 243 8.12 -64.55 17.53
N GLY A 244 6.97 -64.95 16.97
CA GLY A 244 5.72 -65.10 17.72
C GLY A 244 5.19 -63.76 18.22
N ASP A 245 5.39 -63.46 19.51
CA ASP A 245 4.93 -62.26 20.20
C ASP A 245 6.01 -61.15 20.28
N THR A 246 7.19 -61.37 19.70
CA THR A 246 8.28 -60.40 19.77
C THR A 246 8.78 -60.05 18.37
N ILE A 247 8.87 -58.75 18.08
CA ILE A 247 9.45 -58.21 16.86
C ILE A 247 10.87 -57.73 17.14
N TYR A 248 11.81 -58.14 16.28
CA TYR A 248 13.20 -57.70 16.31
C TYR A 248 13.52 -56.86 15.08
N MET A 249 14.23 -55.76 15.26
CA MET A 249 14.60 -54.85 14.19
C MET A 249 16.05 -54.37 14.31
N HIS A 250 16.70 -54.15 13.17
CA HIS A 250 17.98 -53.45 13.12
C HIS A 250 18.14 -52.65 11.82
N SER A 251 18.87 -51.54 11.88
CA SER A 251 19.15 -50.73 10.69
C SER A 251 20.15 -51.41 9.74
N ASN A 252 19.90 -51.28 8.44
CA ASN A 252 20.75 -51.76 7.35
C ASN A 252 21.81 -50.73 6.92
N ARG A 253 21.62 -49.47 7.33
CA ARG A 253 22.50 -48.31 7.05
C ARG A 253 22.44 -47.28 8.19
N HIS A 254 23.31 -46.27 8.17
CA HIS A 254 23.16 -45.08 9.00
C HIS A 254 21.84 -44.36 8.68
N LEU A 255 21.14 -43.91 9.72
CA LEU A 255 19.94 -43.09 9.62
C LEU A 255 20.33 -41.62 9.78
N SER A 256 19.98 -40.81 8.77
CA SER A 256 20.26 -39.37 8.79
C SER A 256 19.37 -38.65 9.82
N PRO A 257 19.71 -37.41 10.21
CA PRO A 257 18.82 -36.58 11.02
C PRO A 257 17.39 -36.54 10.48
N CYS A 258 16.42 -36.59 11.39
CA CYS A 258 14.98 -36.59 11.13
C CYS A 258 14.43 -37.76 10.31
N GLU A 259 15.21 -38.82 10.04
CA GLU A 259 14.68 -40.04 9.40
C GLU A 259 13.86 -40.89 10.39
N PRO A 260 12.55 -41.08 10.17
CA PRO A 260 11.71 -41.86 11.07
C PRO A 260 11.77 -43.36 10.77
N VAL A 261 11.44 -44.17 11.78
CA VAL A 261 11.12 -45.59 11.64
C VAL A 261 9.82 -45.85 12.40
N THR A 262 8.77 -46.21 11.66
CA THR A 262 7.41 -46.39 12.20
C THR A 262 6.94 -47.81 11.96
N VAL A 263 6.31 -48.41 12.96
CA VAL A 263 5.67 -49.72 12.86
C VAL A 263 4.15 -49.58 12.86
N ASP A 264 3.51 -50.42 12.06
CA ASP A 264 2.07 -50.63 12.02
C ASP A 264 1.80 -52.11 12.21
N ILE A 265 1.26 -52.43 13.38
CA ILE A 265 1.14 -53.78 13.91
C ILE A 265 -0.34 -54.11 14.04
N ARG A 266 -0.76 -55.17 13.35
CA ARG A 266 -2.09 -55.76 13.47
C ARG A 266 -2.04 -56.92 14.45
N LEU A 267 -2.86 -56.84 15.49
CA LEU A 267 -3.03 -57.86 16.51
C LEU A 267 -4.39 -58.55 16.31
N PRO A 268 -4.56 -59.81 16.75
CA PRO A 268 -5.87 -60.43 16.81
C PRO A 268 -6.84 -59.60 17.66
N GLU A 269 -8.09 -59.47 17.21
CA GLU A 269 -9.16 -58.80 17.97
C GLU A 269 -9.23 -59.29 19.43
N GLY A 270 -9.25 -58.35 20.38
CA GLY A 270 -9.32 -58.63 21.81
C GLY A 270 -7.97 -58.95 22.48
N SER A 271 -6.87 -58.59 21.84
CA SER A 271 -5.52 -58.57 22.44
C SER A 271 -5.39 -57.50 23.52
N PHE A 272 -6.15 -56.41 23.43
CA PHE A 272 -6.35 -55.41 24.47
C PHE A 272 -7.56 -55.78 25.34
N SER A 273 -7.31 -56.59 26.36
CA SER A 273 -8.36 -57.14 27.22
C SER A 273 -8.74 -56.24 28.42
N GLU A 274 -8.00 -55.16 28.65
CA GLU A 274 -8.21 -54.21 29.74
C GLU A 274 -8.64 -52.83 29.21
N PRO A 275 -9.50 -52.07 29.93
CA PRO A 275 -9.96 -50.77 29.45
C PRO A 275 -8.82 -49.75 29.42
N SER A 276 -8.75 -48.94 28.36
CA SER A 276 -7.76 -47.87 28.24
C SER A 276 -7.72 -46.95 29.47
N LEU A 277 -6.50 -46.59 29.86
CA LEU A 277 -6.22 -45.65 30.93
C LEU A 277 -6.41 -44.17 30.52
N LEU A 278 -6.56 -43.88 29.22
CA LEU A 278 -6.71 -42.52 28.70
C LEU A 278 -8.21 -42.19 28.55
N GLN A 279 -8.65 -41.08 29.17
CA GLN A 279 -10.02 -40.58 29.05
C GLN A 279 -10.06 -39.20 28.37
N PRO A 280 -11.15 -38.85 27.67
CA PRO A 280 -11.31 -37.53 27.08
C PRO A 280 -11.22 -36.39 28.12
N ASP A 281 -10.49 -35.33 27.78
CA ASP A 281 -10.40 -34.09 28.55
C ASP A 281 -11.72 -33.30 28.53
N PHE A 282 -12.44 -33.44 27.42
CA PHE A 282 -13.71 -32.77 27.16
C PHE A 282 -14.74 -33.72 26.55
N TYR A 283 -15.99 -33.55 26.97
CA TYR A 283 -17.17 -34.18 26.40
C TYR A 283 -18.04 -33.10 25.77
N VAL A 284 -18.44 -33.29 24.52
CA VAL A 284 -19.33 -32.40 23.78
C VAL A 284 -20.69 -33.08 23.63
N ASP A 285 -21.64 -32.71 24.48
CA ASP A 285 -22.99 -33.31 24.50
C ASP A 285 -23.75 -33.02 23.19
N SER A 286 -23.53 -31.84 22.60
CA SER A 286 -24.00 -31.49 21.25
C SER A 286 -23.07 -30.50 20.56
N TYR A 287 -22.85 -30.72 19.26
CA TYR A 287 -22.03 -29.89 18.40
C TYR A 287 -22.77 -29.55 17.10
N ASP A 288 -23.06 -28.27 16.88
CA ASP A 288 -23.68 -27.76 15.66
C ASP A 288 -22.65 -26.99 14.82
N TYR A 289 -22.36 -27.46 13.61
CA TYR A 289 -21.47 -26.83 12.63
C TYR A 289 -22.26 -26.36 11.41
N ASN A 290 -22.40 -25.04 11.24
CA ASN A 290 -23.11 -24.47 10.11
C ASN A 290 -22.20 -23.57 9.26
N VAL A 291 -22.21 -23.80 7.95
CA VAL A 291 -21.46 -23.02 6.96
C VAL A 291 -22.42 -22.48 5.91
N GLU A 292 -22.40 -21.16 5.71
CA GLU A 292 -23.16 -20.47 4.67
C GLU A 292 -22.20 -19.77 3.71
N ILE A 293 -22.19 -20.20 2.45
CA ILE A 293 -21.31 -19.67 1.40
C ILE A 293 -22.15 -18.81 0.45
N ASP A 294 -21.72 -17.56 0.26
CA ASP A 294 -22.39 -16.65 -0.66
C ASP A 294 -22.03 -16.91 -2.13
N LYS A 295 -22.69 -16.21 -3.05
CA LYS A 295 -22.44 -16.35 -4.49
C LYS A 295 -21.03 -15.94 -4.96
N TYR A 296 -20.23 -15.30 -4.11
CA TYR A 296 -18.84 -14.92 -4.39
C TYR A 296 -17.82 -15.88 -3.78
N GLY A 297 -18.28 -16.82 -2.94
CA GLY A 297 -17.46 -17.79 -2.24
C GLY A 297 -17.20 -17.45 -0.78
N ASP A 298 -17.54 -16.25 -0.32
CA ASP A 298 -17.28 -15.86 1.07
C ASP A 298 -18.20 -16.67 2.00
N GLY A 299 -17.61 -17.27 3.04
CA GLY A 299 -18.28 -18.16 3.97
C GLY A 299 -18.53 -17.51 5.33
N ILE A 300 -19.67 -17.82 5.95
CA ILE A 300 -19.91 -17.59 7.39
C ILE A 300 -19.93 -18.96 8.05
N VAL A 301 -19.04 -19.17 9.00
CA VAL A 301 -19.02 -20.39 9.81
C VAL A 301 -19.56 -20.07 11.20
N THR A 302 -20.44 -20.93 11.69
CA THR A 302 -20.99 -20.87 13.04
C THR A 302 -20.83 -22.24 13.69
N GLU A 303 -20.10 -22.28 14.80
CA GLU A 303 -19.86 -23.48 15.61
C GLU A 303 -20.56 -23.30 16.96
N THR A 304 -21.34 -24.29 17.41
CA THR A 304 -21.97 -24.28 18.75
C THR A 304 -21.67 -25.56 19.50
N TYR A 305 -20.99 -25.45 20.64
CA TYR A 305 -20.58 -26.54 21.49
C TYR A 305 -21.36 -26.51 22.81
N LYS A 306 -21.77 -27.68 23.30
CA LYS A 306 -22.15 -27.90 24.72
C LYS A 306 -21.09 -28.75 25.40
N LEU A 307 -20.18 -28.10 26.12
CA LEU A 307 -18.96 -28.68 26.67
C LEU A 307 -19.14 -29.09 28.14
N ARG A 308 -18.55 -30.22 28.51
CA ARG A 308 -18.24 -30.60 29.90
C ARG A 308 -16.77 -31.02 29.97
N SER A 309 -16.13 -30.77 31.12
CA SER A 309 -14.81 -31.31 31.42
C SER A 309 -14.85 -32.07 32.75
N PRO A 310 -14.29 -33.29 32.83
CA PRO A 310 -14.18 -34.02 34.10
C PRO A 310 -13.24 -33.35 35.11
N ASN A 311 -12.25 -32.59 34.61
CA ASN A 311 -11.11 -32.09 35.39
C ASN A 311 -11.06 -30.55 35.48
N GLY A 312 -12.10 -29.85 35.03
CA GLY A 312 -12.16 -28.39 35.12
C GLY A 312 -11.14 -27.68 34.21
N LEU A 313 -10.93 -28.20 32.99
CA LEU A 313 -9.89 -27.74 32.07
C LEU A 313 -10.34 -26.54 31.20
N THR A 314 -9.37 -25.87 30.56
CA THR A 314 -9.66 -24.81 29.59
C THR A 314 -9.74 -25.39 28.20
N PHE A 315 -10.91 -25.32 27.58
CA PHE A 315 -11.12 -25.71 26.19
C PHE A 315 -10.60 -24.61 25.26
N SER A 316 -9.84 -24.97 24.24
CA SER A 316 -9.19 -24.08 23.28
C SER A 316 -9.46 -24.57 21.86
N ARG A 317 -10.02 -23.69 21.03
CA ARG A 317 -10.35 -23.92 19.63
C ARG A 317 -9.54 -23.00 18.73
N SER A 318 -8.68 -23.57 17.88
CA SER A 318 -7.99 -22.83 16.81
C SER A 318 -8.90 -22.64 15.61
N ILE A 319 -9.12 -21.40 15.19
CA ILE A 319 -9.96 -21.06 14.04
C ILE A 319 -9.11 -21.04 12.75
N ALA A 320 -7.82 -20.71 12.83
CA ALA A 320 -6.90 -20.64 11.68
C ALA A 320 -6.52 -21.98 11.07
N SER A 321 -6.68 -23.08 11.82
CA SER A 321 -6.01 -24.32 11.44
C SER A 321 -6.55 -24.85 10.11
N PHE A 322 -7.85 -25.09 9.94
CA PHE A 322 -8.40 -25.59 8.67
C PHE A 322 -9.94 -25.45 8.64
N PRO A 323 -10.56 -24.26 8.53
CA PRO A 323 -12.03 -24.21 8.46
C PRO A 323 -12.55 -24.70 7.10
N VAL A 324 -11.81 -24.37 6.02
CA VAL A 324 -12.05 -24.83 4.66
C VAL A 324 -10.72 -24.98 3.91
N ALA A 325 -10.41 -26.15 3.34
CA ALA A 325 -9.30 -26.33 2.39
C ALA A 325 -9.83 -26.40 0.95
N LEU A 326 -9.02 -25.91 0.01
CA LEU A 326 -9.31 -25.95 -1.41
C LEU A 326 -8.18 -26.69 -2.12
N ASP A 327 -8.54 -27.66 -2.96
CA ASP A 327 -7.60 -28.25 -3.93
C ASP A 327 -7.15 -27.24 -5.01
N CYS A 328 -7.77 -26.06 -5.07
CA CYS A 328 -7.32 -24.96 -5.92
C CYS A 328 -6.48 -23.97 -5.09
N ASP A 329 -5.44 -23.38 -5.70
CA ASP A 329 -4.45 -22.43 -5.13
C ASP A 329 -5.02 -21.13 -4.50
N GLY A 330 -6.23 -21.16 -3.94
CA GLY A 330 -6.92 -20.02 -3.38
C GLY A 330 -6.51 -19.74 -1.94
N GLU A 331 -5.88 -18.60 -1.70
CA GLU A 331 -5.70 -18.07 -0.35
C GLU A 331 -7.05 -17.67 0.25
N TYR A 332 -7.25 -17.95 1.53
CA TYR A 332 -8.36 -17.45 2.33
C TYR A 332 -7.83 -16.71 3.56
N PHE A 333 -8.63 -15.82 4.12
CA PHE A 333 -8.34 -15.18 5.41
C PHE A 333 -9.59 -15.13 6.27
N ILE A 334 -9.39 -15.16 7.58
CA ILE A 334 -10.47 -15.18 8.58
C ILE A 334 -10.68 -13.75 9.10
N ASP A 335 -11.94 -13.34 9.21
CA ASP A 335 -12.32 -12.01 9.71
C ASP A 335 -13.58 -12.12 10.58
N ASP A 336 -13.88 -11.05 11.33
CA ASP A 336 -15.12 -10.90 12.10
C ASP A 336 -15.38 -12.04 13.11
N ILE A 337 -14.33 -12.49 13.79
CA ILE A 337 -14.41 -13.52 14.83
C ILE A 337 -15.17 -12.98 16.05
N GLN A 338 -16.31 -13.61 16.34
CA GLN A 338 -17.18 -13.32 17.47
C GLN A 338 -17.47 -14.63 18.21
N TYR A 339 -17.47 -14.60 19.53
CA TYR A 339 -17.85 -15.78 20.29
C TYR A 339 -18.68 -15.41 21.52
N SER A 340 -19.47 -16.36 22.01
CA SER A 340 -20.25 -16.20 23.22
C SER A 340 -20.16 -17.43 24.11
N VAL A 341 -20.04 -17.20 25.41
CA VAL A 341 -19.99 -18.23 26.45
C VAL A 341 -21.20 -18.08 27.34
N ASN A 342 -22.07 -19.09 27.42
CA ASN A 342 -23.32 -19.06 28.17
C ASN A 342 -24.16 -17.79 27.89
N GLY A 343 -24.21 -17.37 26.62
CA GLY A 343 -24.93 -16.18 26.15
C GLY A 343 -24.22 -14.83 26.34
N SER A 344 -23.08 -14.78 27.03
CA SER A 344 -22.27 -13.55 27.16
C SER A 344 -21.36 -13.39 25.94
N GLN A 345 -21.43 -12.26 25.25
CA GLN A 345 -20.68 -12.02 24.01
C GLN A 345 -19.30 -11.40 24.23
N PHE A 346 -18.34 -11.86 23.42
CA PHE A 346 -16.97 -11.41 23.37
C PHE A 346 -16.53 -11.21 21.92
N ARG A 347 -15.57 -10.31 21.70
CA ARG A 347 -14.95 -10.11 20.38
C ARG A 347 -13.58 -10.76 20.40
N GLY A 348 -13.28 -11.58 19.39
CA GLY A 348 -11.98 -12.24 19.26
C GLY A 348 -10.84 -11.24 19.10
N SER A 349 -9.64 -11.63 19.53
CA SER A 349 -8.38 -10.97 19.19
C SER A 349 -7.94 -11.34 17.77
N ASP A 350 -6.98 -10.60 17.19
CA ASP A 350 -6.35 -10.90 15.88
C ASP A 350 -5.60 -12.25 15.85
N PHE A 351 -5.47 -12.92 17.00
CA PHE A 351 -4.88 -14.25 17.12
C PHE A 351 -5.99 -15.30 17.04
N ASP A 352 -5.91 -16.21 16.08
CA ASP A 352 -6.95 -17.14 15.63
C ASP A 352 -7.35 -18.26 16.63
N TYR A 353 -7.58 -17.93 17.91
CA TYR A 353 -7.93 -18.89 18.96
C TYR A 353 -9.06 -18.38 19.85
N VAL A 354 -9.96 -19.28 20.25
CA VAL A 354 -10.98 -19.05 21.28
C VAL A 354 -10.72 -20.01 22.44
N SER A 355 -10.55 -19.48 23.65
CA SER A 355 -10.31 -20.29 24.86
C SER A 355 -11.35 -20.00 25.93
N VAL A 356 -11.88 -21.05 26.56
CA VAL A 356 -12.96 -20.97 27.55
C VAL A 356 -12.69 -21.96 28.68
N ASN A 357 -12.77 -21.50 29.92
CA ASN A 357 -12.66 -22.38 31.08
C ASN A 357 -13.97 -23.18 31.24
N VAL A 358 -13.86 -24.51 31.20
CA VAL A 358 -14.98 -25.44 31.40
C VAL A 358 -14.83 -26.03 32.80
N GLY A 359 -15.42 -25.35 33.79
CA GLY A 359 -15.46 -25.84 35.17
C GLY A 359 -16.43 -27.01 35.35
N ASP A 360 -16.90 -27.21 36.58
CA ASP A 360 -17.79 -28.35 36.95
C ASP A 360 -19.19 -28.31 36.31
N GLN A 361 -19.56 -27.20 35.65
CA GLN A 361 -20.86 -27.02 35.02
C GLN A 361 -20.72 -26.98 33.49
N PRO A 362 -21.67 -27.57 32.74
CA PRO A 362 -21.65 -27.52 31.29
C PRO A 362 -21.61 -26.08 30.77
N VAL A 363 -20.84 -25.85 29.71
CA VAL A 363 -20.66 -24.55 29.07
C VAL A 363 -21.16 -24.60 27.64
N GLU A 364 -22.04 -23.67 27.28
CA GLU A 364 -22.43 -23.43 25.89
C GLU A 364 -21.49 -22.40 25.26
N LEU A 365 -20.68 -22.83 24.30
CA LEU A 365 -19.76 -22.00 23.53
C LEU A 365 -20.27 -21.88 22.10
N LYS A 366 -20.53 -20.65 21.65
CA LYS A 366 -20.88 -20.36 20.26
C LYS A 366 -19.80 -19.48 19.62
N ILE A 367 -19.28 -19.88 18.49
CA ILE A 367 -18.25 -19.17 17.72
C ILE A 367 -18.85 -18.83 16.35
N ARG A 368 -18.60 -17.63 15.86
CA ARG A 368 -18.98 -17.18 14.52
C ARG A 368 -17.82 -16.41 13.90
N TYR A 369 -17.47 -16.74 12.67
CA TYR A 369 -16.42 -16.05 11.93
C TYR A 369 -16.71 -16.03 10.43
N LYS A 370 -16.05 -15.14 9.71
CA LYS A 370 -16.10 -15.06 8.24
C LYS A 370 -14.84 -15.64 7.64
N VAL A 371 -15.01 -16.43 6.59
CA VAL A 371 -13.95 -16.94 5.74
C VAL A 371 -14.05 -16.17 4.42
N LEU A 372 -13.04 -15.35 4.13
CA LEU A 372 -13.00 -14.49 2.96
C LEU A 372 -11.97 -15.04 1.98
N TYR A 373 -12.41 -15.37 0.77
CA TYR A 373 -11.52 -15.93 -0.25
C TYR A 373 -10.87 -14.81 -1.07
N SER A 374 -9.54 -14.89 -1.20
CA SER A 374 -8.71 -13.91 -1.92
C SER A 374 -8.72 -14.15 -3.44
N SER A 375 -9.05 -15.37 -3.89
CA SER A 375 -8.85 -15.77 -5.28
C SER A 375 -10.02 -15.49 -6.22
N ASN A 376 -9.66 -15.00 -7.41
CA ASN A 376 -10.51 -14.84 -8.59
C ASN A 376 -10.84 -16.17 -9.30
N ARG A 377 -10.49 -17.34 -8.72
CA ARG A 377 -10.43 -18.65 -9.39
C ARG A 377 -11.47 -19.69 -8.91
N LEU A 378 -12.47 -19.28 -8.14
CA LEU A 378 -13.61 -20.14 -7.76
C LEU A 378 -14.50 -20.52 -8.96
N ASP A 379 -14.21 -20.00 -10.16
CA ASP A 379 -14.80 -20.38 -11.44
C ASP A 379 -14.27 -21.72 -11.99
N ASN A 380 -13.12 -22.21 -11.50
CA ASN A 380 -12.64 -23.55 -11.84
C ASN A 380 -13.26 -24.62 -10.92
N PRO A 381 -13.64 -25.79 -11.46
CA PRO A 381 -14.07 -26.92 -10.65
C PRO A 381 -12.92 -27.39 -9.75
N GLY A 382 -13.24 -27.70 -8.50
CA GLY A 382 -12.32 -28.13 -7.45
C GLY A 382 -13.12 -28.68 -6.27
N THR A 383 -12.49 -28.85 -5.12
CA THR A 383 -13.11 -29.43 -3.92
C THR A 383 -13.00 -28.47 -2.75
N PHE A 384 -14.10 -28.24 -2.04
CA PHE A 384 -14.11 -27.61 -0.72
C PHE A 384 -14.07 -28.70 0.35
N GLU A 385 -13.12 -28.63 1.27
CA GLU A 385 -13.05 -29.53 2.42
C GLU A 385 -13.34 -28.75 3.70
N PHE A 386 -14.39 -29.10 4.43
CA PHE A 386 -14.75 -28.51 5.72
C PHE A 386 -14.41 -29.46 6.86
N PHE A 387 -13.94 -28.92 7.98
CA PHE A 387 -13.39 -29.71 9.08
C PHE A 387 -14.12 -29.45 10.43
N PRO A 388 -15.40 -29.84 10.55
CA PRO A 388 -16.21 -29.62 11.74
C PRO A 388 -15.59 -30.18 13.03
N ALA A 389 -15.11 -31.42 13.01
CA ALA A 389 -14.44 -32.04 14.15
C ALA A 389 -13.05 -32.47 13.72
N THR A 390 -12.04 -31.70 14.12
CA THR A 390 -10.62 -31.99 13.83
C THR A 390 -9.86 -32.19 15.11
N TYR A 391 -8.70 -32.85 14.98
CA TYR A 391 -7.72 -32.96 16.04
C TYR A 391 -7.32 -31.56 16.51
N ASN A 392 -7.88 -31.12 17.63
CA ASN A 392 -7.25 -30.13 18.48
C ASN A 392 -6.32 -30.91 19.42
N ASP A 393 -5.28 -30.28 19.97
CA ASP A 393 -4.37 -30.87 20.97
C ASP A 393 -5.08 -31.29 22.29
N GLN A 394 -6.41 -31.33 22.30
CA GLN A 394 -7.27 -31.60 23.42
C GLN A 394 -8.19 -32.78 23.09
N LEU A 395 -8.07 -33.84 23.87
CA LEU A 395 -8.83 -35.09 23.69
C LEU A 395 -10.32 -34.83 23.91
N THR A 396 -11.08 -34.68 22.82
CA THR A 396 -12.49 -34.26 22.88
C THR A 396 -13.39 -35.33 22.28
N ALA A 397 -14.30 -35.89 23.08
CA ALA A 397 -15.32 -36.83 22.61
C ALA A 397 -16.63 -36.10 22.32
N TYR A 398 -17.34 -36.51 21.27
CA TYR A 398 -18.59 -35.89 20.82
C TYR A 398 -19.75 -36.87 20.91
N GLU A 399 -20.89 -36.47 21.46
CA GLU A 399 -22.10 -37.32 21.49
C GLU A 399 -22.99 -37.12 20.27
N ASN A 400 -23.33 -35.85 19.98
CA ASN A 400 -24.23 -35.51 18.88
C ASN A 400 -23.59 -34.43 18.00
N ILE A 401 -23.39 -34.73 16.72
CA ILE A 401 -22.83 -33.81 15.73
C ILE A 401 -23.91 -33.52 14.68
N SER A 402 -24.20 -32.25 14.48
CA SER A 402 -25.05 -31.75 13.39
C SER A 402 -24.23 -30.85 12.48
N ILE A 403 -24.24 -31.14 11.19
CA ILE A 403 -23.48 -30.43 10.16
C ILE A 403 -24.45 -29.91 9.11
N SER A 404 -24.30 -28.63 8.74
CA SER A 404 -25.03 -27.97 7.66
C SER A 404 -24.07 -27.15 6.82
N VAL A 405 -24.01 -27.41 5.51
CA VAL A 405 -23.24 -26.62 4.54
C VAL A 405 -24.17 -26.17 3.44
N THR A 406 -24.28 -24.86 3.24
CA THR A 406 -25.15 -24.24 2.23
C THR A 406 -24.35 -23.34 1.30
N SER A 407 -24.58 -23.41 -0.01
CA SER A 407 -23.94 -22.51 -0.98
C SER A 407 -24.94 -21.83 -1.93
N GLU A 408 -24.90 -20.50 -2.03
CA GLU A 408 -25.72 -19.77 -3.00
C GLU A 408 -25.34 -20.09 -4.46
N ALA A 409 -24.06 -20.35 -4.74
CA ALA A 409 -23.57 -20.70 -6.07
C ALA A 409 -23.82 -22.18 -6.45
N GLY A 410 -24.00 -23.04 -5.43
CA GLY A 410 -24.35 -24.45 -5.57
C GLY A 410 -23.22 -25.40 -5.19
N LEU A 411 -23.59 -26.47 -4.50
CA LEU A 411 -22.72 -27.58 -4.10
C LEU A 411 -22.89 -28.73 -5.10
N GLY A 412 -21.76 -29.29 -5.56
CA GLY A 412 -21.73 -30.48 -6.39
C GLY A 412 -21.86 -31.74 -5.55
N ASN A 413 -21.25 -32.85 -5.97
CA ASN A 413 -21.26 -34.05 -5.16
C ASN A 413 -20.58 -33.78 -3.81
N THR A 414 -21.23 -34.17 -2.71
CA THR A 414 -20.70 -33.96 -1.35
C THR A 414 -20.51 -35.28 -0.65
N LEU A 415 -19.30 -35.52 -0.17
CA LEU A 415 -18.87 -36.70 0.56
C LEU A 415 -18.66 -36.32 2.03
N LEU A 416 -19.08 -37.20 2.92
CA LEU A 416 -18.77 -37.13 4.34
C LEU A 416 -17.75 -38.23 4.64
N LEU A 417 -16.62 -37.83 5.20
CA LEU A 417 -15.53 -38.72 5.57
C LEU A 417 -15.38 -38.68 7.09
N CYS A 418 -15.38 -39.85 7.71
CA CYS A 418 -15.14 -40.02 9.14
C CYS A 418 -14.05 -41.06 9.35
N GLY A 419 -13.11 -40.76 10.24
CA GLY A 419 -12.06 -41.72 10.61
C GLY A 419 -10.82 -41.06 11.19
N ASP A 420 -9.85 -41.90 11.46
CA ASP A 420 -8.47 -41.51 11.75
C ASP A 420 -7.83 -41.02 10.44
N ARG A 421 -6.82 -40.14 10.52
CA ARG A 421 -6.26 -39.45 9.34
C ARG A 421 -5.86 -40.40 8.19
N ILE A 422 -5.56 -41.65 8.50
CA ILE A 422 -5.17 -42.75 7.61
C ILE A 422 -6.29 -43.22 6.65
N THR A 423 -7.56 -43.32 7.08
CA THR A 423 -8.61 -43.90 6.22
C THR A 423 -9.18 -42.89 5.21
N SER A 424 -9.00 -41.59 5.44
CA SER A 424 -9.49 -40.53 4.55
C SER A 424 -8.85 -40.55 3.16
N ASN A 425 -7.66 -41.13 3.01
CA ASN A 425 -6.99 -41.29 1.71
C ASN A 425 -7.19 -42.67 1.05
N ALA A 426 -7.53 -43.71 1.82
CA ALA A 426 -7.54 -45.09 1.33
C ALA A 426 -8.92 -45.56 0.78
N GLU A 427 -10.04 -44.99 1.23
CA GLU A 427 -11.39 -45.42 0.83
C GLU A 427 -12.20 -44.33 0.10
N LYS A 428 -11.58 -43.64 -0.87
CA LYS A 428 -12.29 -42.72 -1.78
C LYS A 428 -13.35 -43.39 -2.69
N ASN A 429 -13.63 -44.68 -2.53
CA ASN A 429 -14.43 -45.48 -3.47
C ASN A 429 -15.79 -45.97 -2.94
N ASP A 430 -16.20 -45.65 -1.71
CA ASP A 430 -17.59 -45.88 -1.25
C ASP A 430 -18.20 -44.62 -0.60
N PRO A 431 -19.08 -43.88 -1.29
CA PRO A 431 -19.55 -42.55 -0.88
C PRO A 431 -20.61 -42.56 0.24
N THR A 432 -20.88 -43.70 0.90
CA THR A 432 -22.04 -43.84 1.78
C THR A 432 -21.80 -44.39 3.18
N VAL A 433 -20.56 -44.69 3.58
CA VAL A 433 -20.30 -45.31 4.89
C VAL A 433 -19.33 -44.48 5.71
N ALA A 434 -19.75 -43.26 6.07
CA ALA A 434 -19.25 -42.66 7.30
C ALA A 434 -19.97 -43.37 8.46
N TYR A 435 -19.26 -44.24 9.18
CA TYR A 435 -19.77 -44.91 10.38
C TYR A 435 -20.43 -43.86 11.29
N GLY A 436 -21.71 -44.04 11.61
CA GLY A 436 -22.40 -43.19 12.59
C GLY A 436 -22.99 -41.87 12.08
N PHE A 437 -23.15 -41.62 10.77
CA PHE A 437 -23.87 -40.45 10.25
C PHE A 437 -25.02 -40.77 9.28
N VAL A 438 -26.10 -39.98 9.35
CA VAL A 438 -27.13 -39.90 8.31
C VAL A 438 -26.97 -38.56 7.59
N SER A 439 -26.60 -38.60 6.31
CA SER A 439 -26.48 -37.41 5.46
C SER A 439 -27.63 -37.29 4.46
N LYS A 440 -27.89 -36.05 4.05
CA LYS A 440 -28.82 -35.71 2.97
C LYS A 440 -28.29 -34.49 2.22
N GLN A 441 -28.39 -34.51 0.90
CA GLN A 441 -28.18 -33.34 0.06
C GLN A 441 -29.51 -32.91 -0.58
N ASP A 442 -29.91 -31.66 -0.39
CA ASP A 442 -31.12 -31.06 -0.94
C ASP A 442 -30.76 -29.80 -1.74
N GLY A 443 -30.58 -29.99 -3.05
CA GLY A 443 -30.10 -28.94 -3.94
C GLY A 443 -28.72 -28.41 -3.52
N ASN A 444 -28.71 -27.20 -2.99
CA ASN A 444 -27.50 -26.46 -2.61
C ASN A 444 -27.13 -26.57 -1.13
N THR A 445 -27.85 -27.41 -0.37
CA THR A 445 -27.63 -27.61 1.07
C THR A 445 -27.29 -29.06 1.33
N PHE A 446 -26.19 -29.30 2.01
CA PHE A 446 -25.78 -30.58 2.54
C PHE A 446 -25.99 -30.58 4.06
N THR A 447 -26.62 -31.62 4.59
CA THR A 447 -26.85 -31.80 6.03
C THR A 447 -26.41 -33.19 6.46
N ALA A 448 -25.79 -33.32 7.63
CA ALA A 448 -25.46 -34.60 8.24
C ALA A 448 -25.72 -34.58 9.75
N GLU A 449 -26.28 -35.65 10.29
CA GLU A 449 -26.51 -35.83 11.73
C GLU A 449 -25.93 -37.16 12.20
N SER A 450 -25.25 -37.14 13.34
CA SER A 450 -24.70 -38.37 13.91
C SER A 450 -25.75 -39.26 14.57
N PHE A 451 -25.53 -40.57 14.56
CA PHE A 451 -26.26 -41.56 15.34
C PHE A 451 -25.27 -42.34 16.22
N GLY A 452 -24.96 -41.79 17.40
CA GLY A 452 -24.02 -42.39 18.36
C GLY A 452 -22.85 -41.48 18.68
N SER A 453 -22.10 -41.87 19.72
CA SER A 453 -20.95 -41.13 20.21
C SER A 453 -19.71 -41.34 19.34
N PHE A 454 -18.99 -40.25 19.10
CA PHE A 454 -17.70 -40.16 18.42
C PHE A 454 -16.59 -40.07 19.48
N PRO A 455 -15.74 -41.11 19.60
CA PRO A 455 -14.61 -41.11 20.52
C PRO A 455 -13.64 -39.95 20.27
N ALA A 456 -12.87 -39.62 21.30
CA ALA A 456 -11.80 -38.62 21.15
C ALA A 456 -10.73 -39.11 20.18
N GLY A 457 -10.28 -38.22 19.29
CA GLY A 457 -9.24 -38.51 18.28
C GLY A 457 -9.77 -38.69 16.85
N GLN A 458 -11.06 -38.94 16.66
CA GLN A 458 -11.66 -39.04 15.32
C GLN A 458 -11.83 -37.68 14.65
N THR A 459 -11.74 -37.67 13.32
CA THR A 459 -12.02 -36.49 12.51
C THR A 459 -13.28 -36.66 11.66
N VAL A 460 -13.97 -35.54 11.43
CA VAL A 460 -15.09 -35.45 10.51
C VAL A 460 -14.75 -34.41 9.46
N THR A 461 -14.73 -34.83 8.20
CA THR A 461 -14.45 -33.97 7.04
C THR A 461 -15.61 -34.02 6.06
N VAL A 462 -16.05 -32.85 5.60
CA VAL A 462 -17.04 -32.73 4.51
C VAL A 462 -16.32 -32.29 3.26
N SER A 463 -16.32 -33.10 2.21
CA SER A 463 -15.68 -32.80 0.93
C SER A 463 -16.76 -32.53 -0.11
N ALA A 464 -16.88 -31.30 -0.61
CA ALA A 464 -17.92 -30.88 -1.55
C ALA A 464 -17.32 -30.35 -2.85
N GLU A 465 -17.80 -30.86 -3.99
CA GLU A 465 -17.37 -30.35 -5.29
C GLU A 465 -17.83 -28.90 -5.53
N ASN A 466 -16.91 -28.04 -5.94
CA ASN A 466 -17.20 -26.72 -6.49
C ASN A 466 -17.76 -26.85 -7.91
N THR A 467 -19.00 -26.41 -8.09
CA THR A 467 -19.70 -26.44 -9.39
C THR A 467 -19.20 -25.41 -10.42
N GLY A 468 -18.26 -24.54 -10.05
CA GLY A 468 -17.71 -23.47 -10.91
C GLY A 468 -18.68 -22.32 -11.19
N ARG A 469 -19.75 -22.20 -10.39
CA ARG A 469 -20.84 -21.23 -10.60
C ARG A 469 -20.67 -19.92 -9.81
N PHE A 470 -19.54 -19.74 -9.14
CA PHE A 470 -19.26 -18.54 -8.35
C PHE A 470 -19.08 -17.31 -9.23
N VAL A 471 -19.58 -16.17 -8.75
CA VAL A 471 -19.48 -14.89 -9.46
C VAL A 471 -18.12 -14.27 -9.19
N HIS A 472 -17.40 -13.92 -10.26
CA HIS A 472 -16.13 -13.22 -10.15
C HIS A 472 -16.27 -11.93 -9.35
N LYS A 473 -15.48 -11.80 -8.29
CA LYS A 473 -15.46 -10.60 -7.44
C LYS A 473 -14.77 -9.49 -8.24
N THR A 474 -15.55 -8.54 -8.78
CA THR A 474 -14.95 -7.37 -9.46
C THR A 474 -14.08 -6.64 -8.46
N THR A 475 -12.77 -6.66 -8.66
CA THR A 475 -11.85 -6.04 -7.73
C THR A 475 -11.72 -4.57 -8.05
N THR A 476 -11.43 -3.75 -7.04
CA THR A 476 -11.11 -2.33 -7.21
C THR A 476 -9.95 -2.13 -8.20
N ALA A 477 -9.05 -3.10 -8.33
CA ALA A 477 -7.95 -3.12 -9.29
C ALA A 477 -8.42 -3.00 -10.76
N ASP A 478 -9.55 -3.61 -11.11
CA ASP A 478 -10.10 -3.63 -12.48
C ASP A 478 -10.47 -2.23 -12.98
N PHE A 479 -10.78 -1.31 -12.06
CA PHE A 479 -11.07 0.09 -12.37
C PHE A 479 -9.85 1.01 -12.23
N VAL A 480 -8.90 0.65 -11.37
CA VAL A 480 -7.71 1.47 -11.07
C VAL A 480 -6.75 1.49 -12.27
N PHE A 481 -6.45 0.35 -12.89
CA PHE A 481 -5.48 0.30 -13.99
C PHE A 481 -5.93 1.04 -15.24
N PRO A 482 -7.19 0.89 -15.73
CA PRO A 482 -7.69 1.71 -16.84
C PRO A 482 -7.75 3.20 -16.49
N GLY A 483 -8.13 3.52 -15.24
CA GLY A 483 -8.14 4.89 -14.73
C GLY A 483 -6.75 5.55 -14.76
N LEU A 484 -5.72 4.82 -14.32
CA LEU A 484 -4.32 5.26 -14.38
C LEU A 484 -3.81 5.37 -15.82
N GLY A 485 -4.18 4.44 -16.71
CA GLY A 485 -3.86 4.53 -18.13
C GLY A 485 -4.45 5.77 -18.79
N ALA A 486 -5.72 6.08 -18.51
CA ALA A 486 -6.38 7.30 -18.96
C ALA A 486 -5.73 8.56 -18.38
N LEU A 487 -5.33 8.51 -17.11
CA LEU A 487 -4.62 9.60 -16.44
C LEU A 487 -3.27 9.89 -17.12
N LEU A 488 -2.47 8.85 -17.39
CA LEU A 488 -1.19 8.97 -18.09
C LEU A 488 -1.39 9.52 -19.51
N ALA A 489 -2.39 9.02 -20.24
CA ALA A 489 -2.72 9.53 -21.57
C ALA A 489 -3.10 11.02 -21.54
N ALA A 490 -3.86 11.47 -20.54
CA ALA A 490 -4.21 12.88 -20.35
C ALA A 490 -2.97 13.76 -20.05
N VAL A 491 -2.03 13.26 -19.25
CA VAL A 491 -0.75 13.95 -18.96
C VAL A 491 0.10 14.06 -20.22
N VAL A 492 0.25 12.96 -20.96
CA VAL A 492 1.00 12.94 -22.23
C VAL A 492 0.35 13.88 -23.25
N ALA A 493 -0.97 13.83 -23.40
CA ALA A 493 -1.72 14.73 -24.26
C ALA A 493 -1.52 16.20 -23.84
N PHE A 494 -1.54 16.50 -22.53
CA PHE A 494 -1.26 17.83 -22.03
C PHE A 494 0.14 18.32 -22.44
N PHE A 495 1.20 17.52 -22.22
CA PHE A 495 2.55 17.91 -22.61
C PHE A 495 2.75 18.00 -24.13
N ALA A 496 2.11 17.13 -24.89
CA ALA A 496 2.16 17.12 -26.35
C ALA A 496 1.44 18.35 -26.95
N LEU A 497 0.29 18.75 -26.39
CA LEU A 497 -0.50 19.90 -26.85
C LEU A 497 -0.01 21.24 -26.29
N ASN A 498 0.68 21.22 -25.15
CA ASN A 498 1.42 22.36 -24.61
C ASN A 498 2.76 22.55 -25.36
N LYS A 499 2.72 22.45 -26.69
CA LYS A 499 3.84 22.78 -27.61
C LYS A 499 4.50 24.09 -27.20
N LYS A 500 5.83 24.14 -27.36
CA LYS A 500 6.64 25.37 -27.21
C LYS A 500 5.92 26.50 -27.94
N GLU A 501 5.49 27.50 -27.19
CA GLU A 501 5.12 28.79 -27.75
C GLU A 501 6.33 29.33 -28.52
N LYS A 502 6.08 30.08 -29.60
CA LYS A 502 7.13 30.78 -30.33
C LYS A 502 7.95 31.59 -29.32
N ASP A 503 9.27 31.48 -29.39
CA ASP A 503 10.11 32.16 -28.41
C ASP A 503 9.84 33.67 -28.48
N LEU A 504 9.65 34.28 -27.31
CA LEU A 504 9.49 35.73 -27.20
C LEU A 504 10.84 36.37 -27.49
N VAL A 505 10.98 36.92 -28.69
CA VAL A 505 12.20 37.62 -29.12
C VAL A 505 11.90 39.12 -29.06
N PRO A 506 12.50 39.87 -28.12
CA PRO A 506 12.38 41.32 -28.10
C PRO A 506 13.05 41.91 -29.35
N THR A 507 12.31 42.71 -30.10
CA THR A 507 12.85 43.48 -31.22
C THR A 507 12.93 44.94 -30.80
N MET A 508 14.13 45.53 -30.82
CA MET A 508 14.32 46.94 -30.46
C MET A 508 13.50 47.83 -31.38
N GLU A 509 12.62 48.64 -30.79
CA GLU A 509 11.72 49.58 -31.47
C GLU A 509 11.93 50.96 -30.85
N TYR A 510 11.98 52.02 -31.66
CA TYR A 510 12.18 53.40 -31.19
C TYR A 510 10.87 54.13 -30.90
N TYR A 511 9.77 53.66 -31.48
CA TYR A 511 8.43 54.21 -31.31
C TYR A 511 7.47 53.09 -30.88
N ALA A 512 6.29 53.46 -30.37
CA ALA A 512 5.26 52.49 -30.05
C ALA A 512 4.92 51.64 -31.28
N PRO A 513 4.94 50.30 -31.18
CA PRO A 513 4.85 49.44 -32.35
C PRO A 513 3.46 49.53 -33.00
N GLY A 514 3.40 49.63 -34.33
CA GLY A 514 2.16 49.43 -35.10
C GLY A 514 1.04 50.44 -34.85
N GLY A 515 1.37 51.67 -34.41
CA GLY A 515 0.38 52.73 -34.15
C GLY A 515 -0.49 52.46 -32.92
N LEU A 516 -0.04 51.60 -32.00
CA LEU A 516 -0.71 51.35 -30.74
C LEU A 516 -0.67 52.61 -29.87
N ASN A 517 -1.79 52.91 -29.20
CA ASN A 517 -1.82 53.94 -28.17
C ASN A 517 -1.35 53.38 -26.80
N PRO A 518 -1.10 54.23 -25.78
CA PRO A 518 -0.58 53.77 -24.49
C PRO A 518 -1.48 52.75 -23.79
N ALA A 519 -2.80 52.91 -23.90
CA ALA A 519 -3.77 51.99 -23.30
C ALA A 519 -3.67 50.57 -23.90
N GLU A 520 -3.45 50.48 -25.21
CA GLU A 520 -3.24 49.23 -25.93
C GLU A 520 -1.89 48.59 -25.57
N VAL A 521 -0.82 49.38 -25.47
CA VAL A 521 0.52 48.89 -25.05
C VAL A 521 0.48 48.30 -23.64
N GLY A 522 -0.18 48.98 -22.70
CA GLY A 522 -0.41 48.48 -21.33
C GLY A 522 -1.20 47.18 -21.34
N HIS A 523 -2.30 47.15 -22.11
CA HIS A 523 -3.11 45.95 -22.26
C HIS A 523 -2.32 44.74 -22.80
N ILE A 524 -1.41 44.95 -23.76
CA ILE A 524 -0.60 43.88 -24.35
C ILE A 524 0.39 43.31 -23.33
N ILE A 525 1.04 44.17 -22.54
CA ILE A 525 2.06 43.75 -21.57
C ILE A 525 1.43 43.11 -20.33
N ASP A 526 0.44 43.76 -19.74
CA ASP A 526 -0.19 43.27 -18.52
C ASP A 526 -1.31 42.26 -18.79
N GLY A 527 -1.84 42.23 -20.01
CA GLY A 527 -2.94 41.37 -20.44
C GLY A 527 -4.31 41.85 -19.94
N THR A 528 -4.37 42.96 -19.23
CA THR A 528 -5.55 43.65 -18.72
C THR A 528 -5.28 45.14 -18.81
N SER A 529 -6.32 45.97 -19.00
CA SER A 529 -6.16 47.43 -18.98
C SER A 529 -6.43 47.94 -17.58
N ASP A 530 -5.38 48.40 -16.90
CA ASP A 530 -5.53 49.08 -15.61
C ASP A 530 -6.02 50.52 -15.83
N ALA A 531 -6.49 51.17 -14.77
CA ALA A 531 -7.03 52.53 -14.83
C ALA A 531 -5.99 53.53 -15.34
N GLU A 532 -4.73 53.34 -14.91
CA GLU A 532 -3.61 54.18 -15.29
C GLU A 532 -3.37 54.16 -16.81
N ASP A 533 -3.43 52.97 -17.44
CA ASP A 533 -3.28 52.79 -18.89
C ASP A 533 -4.30 53.61 -19.68
N ILE A 534 -5.53 53.67 -19.18
CA ILE A 534 -6.61 54.43 -19.80
C ILE A 534 -6.42 55.93 -19.58
N THR A 535 -6.04 56.35 -18.37
CA THR A 535 -5.83 57.78 -18.08
C THR A 535 -4.62 58.36 -18.78
N ALA A 536 -3.62 57.53 -19.15
CA ALA A 536 -2.49 57.93 -19.99
C ALA A 536 -2.92 58.43 -21.38
N LEU A 537 -4.12 58.03 -21.86
CA LEU A 537 -4.68 58.54 -23.12
C LEU A 537 -4.87 60.05 -23.12
N VAL A 538 -5.11 60.68 -21.96
CA VAL A 538 -5.25 62.14 -21.89
C VAL A 538 -3.94 62.84 -22.27
N TYR A 539 -2.80 62.30 -21.84
CA TYR A 539 -1.48 62.83 -22.23
C TYR A 539 -1.14 62.50 -23.68
N TYR A 540 -1.56 61.33 -24.16
CA TYR A 540 -1.44 60.97 -25.58
C TYR A 540 -2.22 61.93 -26.48
N TRP A 541 -3.48 62.23 -26.16
CA TRP A 541 -4.28 63.22 -26.88
C TRP A 541 -3.71 64.63 -26.77
N ALA A 542 -3.03 64.96 -25.67
CA ALA A 542 -2.33 66.24 -25.53
C ALA A 542 -1.12 66.33 -26.47
N SER A 543 -0.29 65.29 -26.52
CA SER A 543 0.88 65.26 -27.40
C SER A 543 0.50 65.32 -28.88
N HIS A 544 -0.67 64.78 -29.24
CA HIS A 544 -1.23 64.82 -30.60
C HIS A 544 -2.06 66.10 -30.90
N GLY A 545 -2.10 67.07 -29.98
CA GLY A 545 -2.72 68.39 -30.23
C GLY A 545 -4.25 68.45 -30.13
N HIS A 546 -4.89 67.46 -29.50
CA HIS A 546 -6.35 67.43 -29.32
C HIS A 546 -6.81 68.16 -28.05
N LEU A 547 -5.95 68.24 -27.03
CA LEU A 547 -6.23 68.97 -25.80
C LEU A 547 -4.98 69.66 -25.25
N ALA A 548 -5.18 70.70 -24.45
CA ALA A 548 -4.13 71.37 -23.68
C ALA A 548 -4.36 71.15 -22.18
N LEU A 549 -3.26 71.04 -21.42
CA LEU A 549 -3.25 70.89 -19.98
C LEU A 549 -2.77 72.20 -19.34
N GLU A 550 -3.65 72.83 -18.56
CA GLU A 550 -3.30 73.93 -17.69
C GLU A 550 -3.05 73.41 -16.28
N MET A 551 -1.84 73.61 -15.76
CA MET A 551 -1.46 73.15 -14.42
C MET A 551 -1.37 74.35 -13.47
N THR A 552 -2.48 74.67 -12.81
CA THR A 552 -2.62 75.85 -11.95
C THR A 552 -1.86 75.71 -10.63
N SER A 553 -1.57 74.47 -10.17
CA SER A 553 -0.71 74.17 -9.01
C SER A 553 -0.21 72.72 -9.05
N ASN A 554 0.62 72.30 -8.08
CA ASN A 554 1.14 70.93 -7.96
C ASN A 554 0.06 69.81 -7.92
N LYS A 555 -1.22 70.13 -7.69
CA LYS A 555 -2.31 69.15 -7.55
C LYS A 555 -3.65 69.60 -8.16
N HIS A 556 -3.64 70.58 -9.05
CA HIS A 556 -4.86 71.04 -9.73
C HIS A 556 -4.57 71.28 -11.20
N PHE A 557 -5.46 70.75 -12.04
CA PHE A 557 -5.35 70.84 -13.48
C PHE A 557 -6.70 71.14 -14.12
N THR A 558 -6.62 71.82 -15.27
CA THR A 558 -7.75 72.07 -16.16
C THR A 558 -7.38 71.57 -17.56
N LEU A 559 -8.25 70.77 -18.16
CA LEU A 559 -8.12 70.33 -19.54
C LEU A 559 -8.89 71.28 -20.45
N HIS A 560 -8.28 71.69 -21.56
CA HIS A 560 -8.87 72.56 -22.57
C HIS A 560 -8.95 71.81 -23.91
N ARG A 561 -10.13 71.76 -24.51
CA ARG A 561 -10.35 71.15 -25.84
C ARG A 561 -9.73 72.04 -26.92
N LEU A 562 -8.93 71.45 -27.81
CA LEU A 562 -8.34 72.15 -28.95
C LEU A 562 -9.01 71.71 -30.25
N THR A 563 -8.99 70.41 -30.52
CA THR A 563 -9.56 69.80 -31.72
C THR A 563 -10.23 68.47 -31.36
N ASP A 564 -11.14 68.01 -32.22
CA ASP A 564 -11.74 66.69 -32.06
C ASP A 564 -10.82 65.57 -32.55
N LEU A 565 -10.98 64.39 -31.95
CA LEU A 565 -10.33 63.19 -32.42
C LEU A 565 -10.80 62.88 -33.84
N ASP A 566 -9.86 62.60 -34.73
CA ASP A 566 -10.14 62.21 -36.11
C ASP A 566 -10.68 60.77 -36.20
N ALA A 567 -11.11 60.36 -37.40
CA ALA A 567 -11.66 59.02 -37.64
C ALA A 567 -10.63 57.87 -37.50
N SER A 568 -9.33 58.18 -37.32
CA SER A 568 -8.28 57.16 -37.16
C SER A 568 -8.19 56.63 -35.72
N HIS A 569 -8.71 57.38 -34.74
CA HIS A 569 -8.75 57.00 -33.33
C HIS A 569 -9.77 55.88 -33.06
N ARG A 570 -9.57 55.14 -31.97
CA ARG A 570 -10.46 54.02 -31.63
C ARG A 570 -11.80 54.51 -31.10
N VAL A 571 -12.85 53.69 -31.28
CA VAL A 571 -14.22 54.00 -30.80
C VAL A 571 -14.26 54.28 -29.28
N TYR A 572 -13.46 53.55 -28.48
CA TYR A 572 -13.40 53.77 -27.04
C TYR A 572 -12.71 55.10 -26.68
N GLU A 573 -11.77 55.56 -27.49
CA GLU A 573 -11.12 56.87 -27.31
C GLU A 573 -12.13 57.99 -27.57
N HIS A 574 -12.88 57.95 -28.67
CA HIS A 574 -13.97 58.90 -28.92
C HIS A 574 -14.99 58.91 -27.79
N THR A 575 -15.35 57.73 -27.27
CA THR A 575 -16.34 57.60 -26.19
C THR A 575 -15.85 58.29 -24.91
N MET A 576 -14.59 58.07 -24.54
CA MET A 576 -13.98 58.65 -23.35
C MET A 576 -13.69 60.14 -23.52
N PHE A 577 -13.11 60.55 -24.65
CA PHE A 577 -12.79 61.94 -24.98
C PHE A 577 -14.06 62.81 -24.97
N ASN A 578 -15.12 62.38 -25.64
CA ASN A 578 -16.39 63.13 -25.66
C ASN A 578 -17.05 63.20 -24.27
N ALA A 579 -16.80 62.22 -23.40
CA ALA A 579 -17.33 62.24 -22.05
C ALA A 579 -16.64 63.29 -21.16
N LEU A 580 -15.39 63.68 -21.44
CA LEU A 580 -14.70 64.74 -20.69
C LEU A 580 -15.46 66.06 -20.81
N TRP A 581 -15.82 66.42 -22.05
CA TRP A 581 -16.46 67.69 -22.36
C TRP A 581 -17.92 67.76 -21.92
N LYS A 582 -18.59 66.61 -21.77
CA LYS A 582 -19.96 66.54 -21.22
C LYS A 582 -20.03 66.82 -19.72
N LEU A 583 -18.94 66.63 -18.98
CA LEU A 583 -18.86 66.96 -17.55
C LEU A 583 -18.46 68.43 -17.31
N GLY A 584 -17.89 69.08 -18.32
CA GLY A 584 -17.50 70.49 -18.31
C GLY A 584 -18.52 71.40 -19.00
N ASP A 585 -18.02 72.51 -19.54
CA ASP A 585 -18.79 73.50 -20.33
C ASP A 585 -18.75 73.23 -21.85
N GLY A 586 -18.19 72.08 -22.25
CA GLY A 586 -17.95 71.70 -23.65
C GLY A 586 -16.58 72.11 -24.21
N ILE A 587 -15.84 72.98 -23.51
CA ILE A 587 -14.53 73.52 -23.90
C ILE A 587 -13.45 73.23 -22.86
N SER A 588 -13.78 73.30 -21.57
CA SER A 588 -12.87 73.10 -20.44
C SER A 588 -13.46 72.17 -19.38
N VAL A 589 -12.59 71.40 -18.71
CA VAL A 589 -12.97 70.53 -17.57
C VAL A 589 -11.90 70.52 -16.49
N THR A 590 -12.32 70.64 -15.23
CA THR A 590 -11.45 70.71 -14.05
C THR A 590 -11.35 69.38 -13.30
N ASP A 591 -10.30 69.20 -12.49
CA ASP A 591 -10.11 68.00 -11.65
C ASP A 591 -11.33 67.66 -10.78
N ARG A 592 -12.02 68.68 -10.25
CA ARG A 592 -13.19 68.52 -9.38
C ARG A 592 -14.42 67.98 -10.11
N GLN A 593 -14.59 68.35 -11.38
CA GLN A 593 -15.71 67.88 -12.21
C GLN A 593 -15.54 66.42 -12.63
N LEU A 594 -14.30 65.94 -12.74
CA LEU A 594 -14.00 64.55 -13.06
C LEU A 594 -14.21 63.64 -11.84
N ASN A 595 -13.95 64.16 -10.64
CA ASN A 595 -14.04 63.44 -9.38
C ASN A 595 -15.41 62.77 -9.17
N ASN A 596 -15.42 61.48 -8.84
CA ASN A 596 -16.61 60.65 -8.59
C ASN A 596 -17.60 60.51 -9.78
N SER A 597 -17.27 61.06 -10.95
CA SER A 597 -18.18 61.11 -12.10
C SER A 597 -17.60 60.45 -13.35
N PHE A 598 -16.30 60.65 -13.60
CA PHE A 598 -15.67 60.18 -14.84
C PHE A 598 -15.30 58.69 -14.85
N TYR A 599 -15.28 58.03 -13.68
CA TYR A 599 -14.88 56.62 -13.54
C TYR A 599 -15.73 55.68 -14.40
N ILE A 600 -17.00 56.02 -14.69
CA ILE A 600 -17.88 55.23 -15.55
C ILE A 600 -17.32 55.18 -16.98
N SER A 601 -16.82 56.30 -17.49
CA SER A 601 -16.21 56.40 -18.83
C SER A 601 -14.89 55.66 -18.88
N VAL A 602 -14.07 55.77 -17.82
CA VAL A 602 -12.83 54.99 -17.67
C VAL A 602 -13.12 53.49 -17.68
N ASN A 603 -14.07 53.02 -16.86
CA ASN A 603 -14.46 51.61 -16.80
C ASN A 603 -14.97 51.08 -18.15
N LYS A 604 -15.76 51.88 -18.88
CA LYS A 604 -16.22 51.52 -20.23
C LYS A 604 -15.06 51.41 -21.22
N ALA A 605 -14.10 52.32 -21.16
CA ALA A 605 -12.90 52.28 -21.99
C ALA A 605 -12.05 51.04 -21.65
N GLN A 606 -11.80 50.76 -20.36
CA GLN A 606 -11.08 49.56 -19.90
C GLN A 606 -11.67 48.26 -20.47
N GLN A 607 -13.00 48.12 -20.43
CA GLN A 607 -13.70 46.95 -20.99
C GLN A 607 -13.65 46.87 -22.52
N SER A 608 -13.34 47.98 -23.19
CA SER A 608 -13.36 48.09 -24.65
C SER A 608 -11.98 47.91 -25.29
N VAL A 609 -10.89 48.26 -24.60
CA VAL A 609 -9.52 48.08 -25.12
C VAL A 609 -9.26 46.63 -25.52
N GLY A 610 -9.64 45.67 -24.68
CA GLY A 610 -9.47 44.24 -25.00
C GLY A 610 -10.27 43.76 -26.21
N LYS A 611 -11.36 44.46 -26.59
CA LYS A 611 -12.19 44.11 -27.75
C LYS A 611 -11.53 44.48 -29.09
N VAL A 612 -10.52 45.35 -29.07
CA VAL A 612 -9.70 45.67 -30.25
C VAL A 612 -9.00 44.41 -30.75
N PHE A 613 -8.51 43.59 -29.82
CA PHE A 613 -7.75 42.38 -30.14
C PHE A 613 -8.66 41.16 -30.26
N THR A 614 -9.49 41.13 -31.31
CA THR A 614 -10.40 40.00 -31.60
C THR A 614 -10.15 39.40 -32.98
N GLY A 615 -10.69 38.20 -33.23
CA GLY A 615 -10.54 37.51 -34.53
C GLY A 615 -9.09 37.15 -34.86
N ALA A 616 -8.61 37.55 -36.03
CA ALA A 616 -7.24 37.28 -36.50
C ALA A 616 -6.16 38.07 -35.71
N GLN A 617 -6.54 39.17 -35.05
CA GLN A 617 -5.67 39.99 -34.21
C GLN A 617 -5.81 39.67 -32.71
N ALA A 618 -6.43 38.53 -32.38
CA ALA A 618 -6.56 38.11 -30.99
C ALA A 618 -5.16 37.87 -30.37
N LEU A 619 -4.92 38.43 -29.18
CA LEU A 619 -3.66 38.21 -28.43
C LEU A 619 -3.53 36.78 -27.91
N GLU A 620 -4.65 36.07 -27.78
CA GLU A 620 -4.74 34.71 -27.24
C GLU A 620 -5.49 33.78 -28.19
N ASN A 621 -5.18 32.48 -28.12
CA ASN A 621 -5.92 31.43 -28.82
C ASN A 621 -6.98 30.81 -27.88
N PRO A 622 -8.26 31.21 -27.98
CA PRO A 622 -9.31 30.76 -27.05
C PRO A 622 -9.63 29.26 -27.20
N LYS A 623 -9.50 28.68 -28.40
CA LYS A 623 -9.72 27.25 -28.63
C LYS A 623 -8.67 26.40 -27.91
N ARG A 624 -7.40 26.81 -27.99
CA ARG A 624 -6.29 26.14 -27.30
C ARG A 624 -6.45 26.25 -25.77
N ARG A 625 -6.85 27.42 -25.27
CA ARG A 625 -7.15 27.61 -23.84
C ARG A 625 -8.32 26.72 -23.38
N GLY A 626 -9.41 26.66 -24.14
CA GLY A 626 -10.55 25.79 -23.86
C GLY A 626 -10.19 24.31 -23.83
N LEU A 627 -9.44 23.83 -24.83
CA LEU A 627 -8.96 22.45 -24.89
C LEU A 627 -8.09 22.08 -23.68
N LEU A 628 -7.16 22.96 -23.31
CA LEU A 628 -6.29 22.76 -22.15
C LEU A 628 -7.12 22.69 -20.85
N ASN A 629 -8.14 23.54 -20.69
CA ASN A 629 -9.04 23.49 -19.54
C ASN A 629 -9.83 22.16 -19.47
N VAL A 630 -10.35 21.68 -20.60
CA VAL A 630 -11.10 20.40 -20.65
C VAL A 630 -10.21 19.23 -20.26
N ILE A 631 -8.98 19.16 -20.77
CA ILE A 631 -8.02 18.09 -20.43
C ILE A 631 -7.72 18.11 -18.93
N LEU A 632 -7.58 19.28 -18.32
CA LEU A 632 -7.25 19.39 -16.90
C LEU A 632 -8.45 19.05 -15.99
N ILE A 633 -9.66 19.45 -16.39
CA ILE A 633 -10.89 19.04 -15.69
C ILE A 633 -11.03 17.51 -15.77
N ALA A 634 -10.83 16.92 -16.95
CA ALA A 634 -10.86 15.47 -17.13
C ALA A 634 -9.79 14.77 -16.27
N PHE A 635 -8.57 15.29 -16.23
CA PHE A 635 -7.49 14.79 -15.38
C PHE A 635 -7.86 14.84 -13.89
N ALA A 636 -8.41 15.96 -13.42
CA ALA A 636 -8.81 16.11 -12.03
C ALA A 636 -9.98 15.19 -11.64
N VAL A 637 -10.95 14.99 -12.53
CA VAL A 637 -12.08 14.07 -12.30
C VAL A 637 -11.60 12.63 -12.26
N LEU A 638 -10.79 12.20 -13.24
CA LEU A 638 -10.17 10.86 -13.26
C LEU A 638 -9.31 10.63 -12.01
N PHE A 639 -8.58 11.65 -11.59
CA PHE A 639 -7.74 11.61 -10.41
C PHE A 639 -8.53 11.46 -9.11
N LEU A 640 -9.59 12.26 -8.92
CA LEU A 640 -10.48 12.14 -7.76
C LEU A 640 -11.18 10.78 -7.72
N GLY A 641 -11.58 10.24 -8.88
CA GLY A 641 -12.11 8.89 -8.99
C GLY A 641 -11.09 7.82 -8.57
N ALA A 642 -9.86 7.90 -9.07
CA ALA A 642 -8.79 6.97 -8.72
C ALA A 642 -8.43 7.04 -7.22
N ALA A 643 -8.33 8.24 -6.65
CA ALA A 643 -8.05 8.43 -5.23
C ALA A 643 -9.16 7.86 -4.34
N PHE A 644 -10.43 8.03 -4.73
CA PHE A 644 -11.57 7.46 -4.02
C PHE A 644 -11.57 5.92 -4.05
N LEU A 645 -11.31 5.32 -5.22
CA LEU A 645 -11.25 3.86 -5.36
C LEU A 645 -10.09 3.25 -4.58
N LEU A 646 -8.93 3.90 -4.56
CA LEU A 646 -7.76 3.42 -3.82
C LEU A 646 -7.90 3.57 -2.31
N ARG A 647 -8.62 4.59 -1.84
CA ARG A 647 -8.97 4.71 -0.43
C ARG A 647 -9.81 3.54 0.07
N GLN A 648 -10.70 3.00 -0.77
CA GLN A 648 -11.46 1.78 -0.42
C GLN A 648 -10.55 0.56 -0.22
N MET A 649 -9.31 0.58 -0.75
CA MET A 649 -8.32 -0.50 -0.61
C MET A 649 -7.46 -0.37 0.66
N GLY A 650 -7.74 0.59 1.55
CA GLY A 650 -7.12 0.69 2.88
C GLY A 650 -5.64 1.10 2.92
N SER A 651 -5.04 1.47 1.78
CA SER A 651 -3.60 1.65 1.66
C SER A 651 -3.15 3.11 1.81
N ASN A 652 -2.73 3.48 3.02
CA ASN A 652 -2.25 4.81 3.38
C ASN A 652 -1.04 5.29 2.56
N LEU A 653 -0.20 4.36 2.07
CA LEU A 653 0.97 4.67 1.25
C LEU A 653 0.60 5.34 -0.08
N PHE A 654 -0.54 4.97 -0.67
CA PHE A 654 -0.98 5.53 -1.94
C PHE A 654 -1.38 7.01 -1.78
N GLU A 655 -2.09 7.39 -0.72
CA GLU A 655 -2.47 8.80 -0.47
C GLU A 655 -1.25 9.74 -0.39
N ALA A 656 -0.14 9.27 0.18
CA ALA A 656 1.11 10.03 0.26
C ALA A 656 1.76 10.24 -1.12
N VAL A 657 1.80 9.20 -1.97
CA VAL A 657 2.37 9.31 -3.32
C VAL A 657 1.52 10.26 -4.18
N TYR A 658 0.20 10.19 -4.09
CA TYR A 658 -0.71 11.05 -4.85
C TYR A 658 -0.59 12.54 -4.49
N SER A 659 -0.50 12.86 -3.21
CA SER A 659 -0.33 14.23 -2.74
C SER A 659 0.99 14.84 -3.23
N LEU A 660 2.08 14.06 -3.23
CA LEU A 660 3.38 14.51 -3.76
C LEU A 660 3.35 14.79 -5.27
N VAL A 661 2.66 13.98 -6.06
CA VAL A 661 2.49 14.20 -7.51
C VAL A 661 1.76 15.52 -7.77
N PHE A 662 0.69 15.81 -7.02
CA PHE A 662 -0.08 17.05 -7.18
C PHE A 662 0.67 18.29 -6.72
N VAL A 663 1.40 18.21 -5.60
CA VAL A 663 2.28 19.30 -5.15
C VAL A 663 3.34 19.58 -6.22
N SER A 664 3.94 18.54 -6.80
CA SER A 664 4.93 18.66 -7.87
C SER A 664 4.34 19.31 -9.14
N LEU A 665 3.14 18.89 -9.54
CA LEU A 665 2.42 19.47 -10.68
C LEU A 665 2.04 20.93 -10.41
N PHE A 666 1.53 21.25 -9.22
CA PHE A 666 1.20 22.61 -8.82
C PHE A 666 2.42 23.52 -8.84
N VAL A 667 3.55 23.09 -8.25
CA VAL A 667 4.81 23.82 -8.27
C VAL A 667 5.29 24.06 -9.70
N TYR A 668 5.22 23.03 -10.56
CA TYR A 668 5.57 23.17 -11.98
C TYR A 668 4.68 24.21 -12.68
N LEU A 669 3.35 24.11 -12.54
CA LEU A 669 2.40 25.03 -13.17
C LEU A 669 2.56 26.46 -12.65
N ALA A 670 2.67 26.65 -11.34
CA ALA A 670 2.91 27.94 -10.73
C ALA A 670 4.25 28.54 -11.20
N GLY A 671 5.30 27.73 -11.29
CA GLY A 671 6.59 28.12 -11.85
C GLY A 671 6.51 28.56 -13.32
N THR A 672 5.77 27.82 -14.16
CA THR A 672 5.55 28.22 -15.56
C THR A 672 4.75 29.51 -15.67
N HIS A 673 3.76 29.72 -14.79
CA HIS A 673 2.98 30.95 -14.73
C HIS A 673 3.86 32.15 -14.37
N ILE A 674 4.69 32.03 -13.33
CA ILE A 674 5.67 33.05 -12.94
C ILE A 674 6.63 33.35 -14.11
N TYR A 675 7.15 32.31 -14.77
CA TYR A 675 8.07 32.46 -15.88
C TYR A 675 7.43 33.21 -17.06
N LYS A 676 6.23 32.81 -17.49
CA LYS A 676 5.53 33.42 -18.64
C LYS A 676 5.09 34.86 -18.36
N ASN A 677 4.78 35.18 -17.11
CA ASN A 677 4.31 36.50 -16.69
C ASN A 677 5.40 37.36 -16.03
N LYS A 678 6.69 37.03 -16.23
CA LYS A 678 7.81 37.81 -15.68
C LYS A 678 7.77 39.28 -16.11
N HIS A 679 7.17 39.62 -17.25
CA HIS A 679 7.12 41.00 -17.75
C HIS A 679 5.96 41.84 -17.18
N LYS A 680 5.05 41.26 -16.40
CA LYS A 680 3.89 41.97 -15.82
C LYS A 680 4.24 42.78 -14.57
N ARG A 681 3.49 43.86 -14.35
CA ARG A 681 3.70 44.85 -13.26
C ARG A 681 3.30 44.39 -11.85
N LYS A 682 2.38 43.42 -11.70
CA LYS A 682 1.78 43.01 -10.39
C LYS A 682 2.67 42.08 -9.53
N PRO A 683 2.58 42.15 -8.18
CA PRO A 683 3.54 41.47 -7.29
C PRO A 683 3.42 39.94 -7.34
N ARG A 684 4.57 39.29 -7.59
CA ARG A 684 4.72 37.81 -7.60
C ARG A 684 4.68 37.18 -6.20
N PHE A 685 4.67 38.01 -5.16
CA PHE A 685 4.75 37.63 -3.77
C PHE A 685 3.62 36.68 -3.35
N PHE A 686 2.37 36.98 -3.74
CA PHE A 686 1.21 36.12 -3.41
C PHE A 686 1.30 34.73 -4.03
N ILE A 687 1.90 34.61 -5.23
CA ILE A 687 2.06 33.31 -5.90
C ILE A 687 3.13 32.49 -5.17
N ILE A 688 4.24 33.12 -4.77
CA ILE A 688 5.31 32.48 -3.99
C ILE A 688 4.78 32.01 -2.62
N LEU A 689 3.98 32.86 -1.94
CA LEU A 689 3.37 32.51 -0.66
C LEU A 689 2.41 31.31 -0.76
N MET A 690 1.60 31.22 -1.83
CA MET A 690 0.74 30.06 -2.04
C MET A 690 1.50 28.80 -2.44
N ILE A 691 2.64 28.90 -3.14
CA ILE A 691 3.54 27.75 -3.38
C ILE A 691 4.06 27.20 -2.05
N ILE A 692 4.50 28.08 -1.15
CA ILE A 692 4.96 27.69 0.18
C ILE A 692 3.82 27.06 0.98
N ALA A 693 2.62 27.65 0.96
CA ALA A 693 1.45 27.10 1.64
C ALA A 693 1.05 25.70 1.12
N ALA A 694 1.03 25.50 -0.20
CA ALA A 694 0.74 24.20 -0.81
C ALA A 694 1.77 23.13 -0.44
N PHE A 695 3.05 23.51 -0.36
CA PHE A 695 4.13 22.63 0.07
C PHE A 695 4.01 22.22 1.54
N VAL A 696 3.69 23.18 2.42
CA VAL A 696 3.46 22.94 3.85
C VAL A 696 2.23 22.06 4.08
N ILE A 697 1.14 22.29 3.35
CA ILE A 697 -0.07 21.46 3.41
C ILE A 697 0.24 20.03 2.93
N GLY A 698 0.98 19.88 1.82
CA GLY A 698 1.41 18.58 1.31
C GLY A 698 2.23 17.79 2.33
N ILE A 699 3.27 18.41 2.90
CA ILE A 699 4.12 17.77 3.93
C ILE A 699 3.31 17.44 5.18
N GLY A 700 2.43 18.34 5.63
CA GLY A 700 1.59 18.11 6.80
C GLY A 700 0.64 16.93 6.64
N VAL A 701 0.03 16.78 5.46
CA VAL A 701 -0.82 15.62 5.13
C VAL A 701 0.01 14.34 5.08
N SER A 702 1.16 14.33 4.39
CA SER A 702 2.03 13.15 4.34
C SER A 702 2.52 12.73 5.74
N ALA A 703 2.87 13.67 6.61
CA ALA A 703 3.31 13.39 7.98
C ALA A 703 2.20 12.82 8.89
N LEU A 704 0.92 13.14 8.61
CA LEU A 704 -0.23 12.66 9.38
C LEU A 704 -0.71 11.27 8.94
N VAL A 705 -0.42 10.85 7.70
CA VAL A 705 -0.83 9.56 7.13
C VAL A 705 0.11 8.41 7.52
N ILE A 706 1.40 8.70 7.73
CA ILE A 706 2.44 7.70 8.07
C ILE A 706 2.16 6.91 9.37
N PRO A 707 1.65 7.50 10.47
CA PRO A 707 1.42 6.75 11.71
C PRO A 707 0.05 6.04 11.81
N GLY A 708 -0.67 5.81 10.70
CA GLY A 708 -1.85 4.92 10.67
C GLY A 708 -3.09 5.40 11.45
N ARG A 709 -3.13 6.66 11.90
CA ARG A 709 -4.27 7.20 12.66
C ARG A 709 -5.40 7.63 11.73
N ALA A 710 -6.62 7.18 12.03
CA ALA A 710 -7.86 7.36 11.28
C ALA A 710 -8.30 8.84 11.12
N ILE A 711 -7.60 9.62 10.31
CA ILE A 711 -7.94 11.01 9.98
C ILE A 711 -7.95 11.17 8.45
N GLY A 712 -8.79 10.37 7.78
CA GLY A 712 -8.91 10.42 6.31
C GLY A 712 -9.68 11.64 5.78
N MET A 713 -10.56 12.26 6.58
CA MET A 713 -11.38 13.42 6.13
C MET A 713 -10.51 14.67 5.81
N PRO A 714 -9.60 15.12 6.70
CA PRO A 714 -8.74 16.28 6.44
C PRO A 714 -7.77 16.09 5.27
N ALA A 715 -7.19 14.89 5.10
CA ALA A 715 -6.29 14.58 3.99
C ALA A 715 -7.01 14.65 2.62
N SER A 716 -8.24 14.13 2.56
CA SER A 716 -9.08 14.21 1.36
C SER A 716 -9.50 15.65 1.04
N LEU A 717 -9.81 16.46 2.06
CA LEU A 717 -10.14 17.87 1.91
C LEU A 717 -8.94 18.68 1.41
N ALA A 718 -7.74 18.44 1.93
CA ALA A 718 -6.52 19.10 1.49
C ALA A 718 -6.19 18.77 0.01
N THR A 719 -6.39 17.53 -0.39
CA THR A 719 -6.25 17.10 -1.80
C THR A 719 -7.26 17.81 -2.69
N PHE A 720 -8.51 17.94 -2.25
CA PHE A 720 -9.55 18.67 -2.98
C PHE A 720 -9.22 20.16 -3.14
N VAL A 721 -8.69 20.79 -2.09
CA VAL A 721 -8.23 22.19 -2.12
C VAL A 721 -7.05 22.37 -3.07
N LEU A 722 -6.10 21.42 -3.10
CA LEU A 722 -4.99 21.40 -4.06
C LEU A 722 -5.47 21.27 -5.50
N VAL A 723 -6.41 20.36 -5.77
CA VAL A 723 -7.03 20.18 -7.10
C VAL A 723 -7.76 21.46 -7.52
N ALA A 724 -8.61 22.02 -6.67
CA ALA A 724 -9.31 23.28 -6.94
C ALA A 724 -8.32 24.44 -7.18
N GLY A 725 -7.24 24.51 -6.40
CA GLY A 725 -6.15 25.45 -6.59
C GLY A 725 -5.52 25.32 -7.97
N THR A 726 -5.14 24.11 -8.38
CA THR A 726 -4.58 23.88 -9.74
C THR A 726 -5.52 24.31 -10.85
N MET A 727 -6.83 24.07 -10.72
CA MET A 727 -7.84 24.49 -11.69
C MET A 727 -7.94 26.02 -11.80
N LEU A 728 -7.93 26.73 -10.68
CA LEU A 728 -8.00 28.21 -10.66
C LEU A 728 -6.77 28.85 -11.32
N PHE A 729 -5.58 28.27 -11.12
CA PHE A 729 -4.36 28.74 -11.78
C PHE A 729 -4.36 28.53 -13.30
N PHE A 730 -5.02 27.48 -13.76
CA PHE A 730 -5.06 27.16 -15.18
C PHE A 730 -5.87 28.15 -16.00
N ASN A 731 -6.93 28.71 -15.41
CA ASN A 731 -7.67 29.79 -16.04
C ASN A 731 -6.77 31.00 -16.37
N ASN A 732 -5.63 31.14 -15.68
CA ASN A 732 -4.64 32.20 -15.90
C ASN A 732 -3.48 31.83 -16.83
N ILE A 733 -3.38 30.59 -17.33
CA ILE A 733 -2.39 30.21 -18.36
C ILE A 733 -2.94 30.62 -19.73
N ARG A 734 -2.54 31.81 -20.17
CA ARG A 734 -2.91 32.36 -21.47
C ARG A 734 -2.09 31.68 -22.57
N ALA A 735 -2.77 31.01 -23.49
CA ALA A 735 -2.15 30.50 -24.71
C ALA A 735 -2.03 31.65 -25.71
N ARG A 736 -0.85 32.29 -25.77
CA ARG A 736 -0.61 33.43 -26.68
C ARG A 736 -0.77 33.00 -28.14
N SER A 737 -1.34 33.87 -28.97
CA SER A 737 -1.34 33.69 -30.42
C SER A 737 0.03 34.09 -31.00
N ASP A 738 0.29 33.72 -32.26
CA ASP A 738 1.53 34.15 -32.93
C ASP A 738 1.59 35.67 -33.08
N PHE A 739 0.46 36.31 -33.44
CA PHE A 739 0.32 37.76 -33.48
C PHE A 739 0.59 38.41 -32.11
N GLY A 740 -0.02 37.89 -31.05
CA GLY A 740 0.17 38.41 -29.69
C GLY A 740 1.59 38.23 -29.17
N THR A 741 2.27 37.15 -29.57
CA THR A 741 3.68 36.90 -29.20
C THR A 741 4.62 37.87 -29.90
N ASP A 742 4.40 38.14 -31.19
CA ASP A 742 5.16 39.12 -31.97
C ASP A 742 4.97 40.54 -31.42
N LEU A 743 3.71 40.95 -31.23
CA LEU A 743 3.37 42.28 -30.73
C LEU A 743 3.91 42.53 -29.31
N LEU A 744 3.82 41.52 -28.43
CA LEU A 744 4.44 41.60 -27.10
C LEU A 744 5.97 41.69 -27.17
N GLY A 745 6.61 40.96 -28.10
CA GLY A 745 8.05 41.05 -28.34
C GLY A 745 8.48 42.45 -28.72
N ARG A 746 7.74 43.11 -29.62
CA ARG A 746 7.95 44.50 -30.03
C ARG A 746 7.73 45.48 -28.88
N CYS A 747 6.67 45.32 -28.08
CA CYS A 747 6.42 46.16 -26.91
C CYS A 747 7.52 46.01 -25.84
N ILE A 748 8.02 44.80 -25.62
CA ILE A 748 9.14 44.55 -24.68
C ILE A 748 10.44 45.16 -25.22
N GLY A 749 10.71 45.02 -26.51
CA GLY A 749 11.89 45.65 -27.13
C GLY A 749 11.82 47.18 -27.09
N PHE A 750 10.63 47.76 -27.27
CA PHE A 750 10.39 49.19 -27.04
C PHE A 750 10.67 49.59 -25.60
N LYS A 751 10.14 48.84 -24.61
CA LYS A 751 10.45 49.07 -23.18
C LYS A 751 11.95 48.98 -22.90
N GLN A 752 12.63 47.96 -23.42
CA GLN A 752 14.08 47.81 -23.29
C GLN A 752 14.84 48.99 -23.87
N PHE A 753 14.39 49.52 -25.02
CA PHE A 753 14.95 50.75 -25.57
C PHE A 753 14.77 51.92 -24.59
N LEU A 754 13.58 52.16 -24.03
CA LEU A 754 13.38 53.22 -23.04
C LEU A 754 14.34 53.07 -21.83
N GLU A 755 14.53 51.85 -21.35
CA GLU A 755 15.43 51.53 -20.23
C GLU A 755 16.92 51.66 -20.58
N THR A 756 17.34 51.37 -21.82
CA THR A 756 18.77 51.21 -22.18
C THR A 756 19.31 52.18 -23.25
N ALA A 757 18.46 53.00 -23.88
CA ALA A 757 18.85 54.01 -24.87
C ALA A 757 20.02 54.88 -24.38
N GLU A 758 21.03 55.02 -25.25
CA GLU A 758 22.20 55.88 -25.07
C GLU A 758 21.87 57.34 -25.37
N LYS A 759 22.55 58.26 -24.68
CA LYS A 759 22.33 59.72 -24.81
C LYS A 759 22.45 60.22 -26.25
N SER A 760 23.50 59.82 -26.97
CA SER A 760 23.73 60.22 -28.37
C SER A 760 22.59 59.82 -29.30
N ARG A 761 21.95 58.66 -29.04
CA ARG A 761 20.80 58.19 -29.81
C ARG A 761 19.54 59.00 -29.51
N LEU A 762 19.36 59.42 -28.26
CA LEU A 762 18.24 60.27 -27.85
C LEU A 762 18.36 61.68 -28.43
N GLU A 763 19.57 62.26 -28.47
CA GLU A 763 19.84 63.55 -29.12
C GLU A 763 19.48 63.53 -30.61
N MET A 764 19.86 62.47 -31.34
CA MET A 764 19.49 62.30 -32.75
C MET A 764 17.96 62.24 -32.95
N LEU A 765 17.23 61.58 -32.05
CA LEU A 765 15.77 61.50 -32.12
C LEU A 765 15.10 62.84 -31.81
N LEU A 766 15.70 63.66 -30.94
CA LEU A 766 15.24 65.02 -30.65
C LEU A 766 15.49 65.98 -31.81
N GLU A 767 16.58 65.79 -32.57
CA GLU A 767 16.83 66.56 -33.80
C GLU A 767 15.78 66.27 -34.87
N GLU A 768 15.34 65.00 -34.99
CA GLU A 768 14.30 64.58 -35.93
C GLU A 768 12.90 65.00 -35.49
N ASN A 769 12.55 64.74 -34.22
CA ASN A 769 11.29 65.15 -33.61
C ASN A 769 11.56 65.86 -32.26
N PRO A 770 11.52 67.20 -32.23
CA PRO A 770 11.74 67.97 -31.01
C PRO A 770 10.70 67.73 -29.89
N ASP A 771 9.56 67.09 -30.18
CA ASP A 771 8.53 66.71 -29.19
C ASP A 771 8.59 65.23 -28.80
N TYR A 772 9.57 64.47 -29.29
CA TYR A 772 9.72 63.02 -29.06
C TYR A 772 9.66 62.63 -27.58
N TYR A 773 10.30 63.42 -26.71
CA TYR A 773 10.23 63.20 -25.26
C TYR A 773 8.79 63.15 -24.74
N TYR A 774 7.95 64.09 -25.18
CA TYR A 774 6.57 64.24 -24.74
C TYR A 774 5.64 63.20 -25.39
N ASP A 775 5.90 62.82 -26.65
CA ASP A 775 5.13 61.81 -27.37
C ASP A 775 5.26 60.41 -26.74
N ILE A 776 6.46 60.09 -26.24
CA ILE A 776 6.77 58.78 -25.66
C ILE A 776 6.40 58.70 -24.18
N LEU A 777 6.27 59.84 -23.49
CA LEU A 777 6.02 59.87 -22.05
C LEU A 777 4.76 59.11 -21.59
N PRO A 778 3.61 59.19 -22.27
CA PRO A 778 2.43 58.39 -21.90
C PRO A 778 2.70 56.89 -21.97
N TYR A 779 3.54 56.45 -22.93
CA TYR A 779 3.94 55.07 -23.04
C TYR A 779 4.93 54.67 -21.95
N ALA A 780 5.92 55.54 -21.65
CA ALA A 780 6.86 55.31 -20.55
C ALA A 780 6.14 55.16 -19.20
N GLN A 781 5.06 55.92 -18.99
CA GLN A 781 4.20 55.79 -17.81
C GLN A 781 3.54 54.41 -17.73
N VAL A 782 2.89 53.97 -18.82
CA VAL A 782 2.22 52.66 -18.87
C VAL A 782 3.21 51.50 -18.76
N LEU A 783 4.43 51.69 -19.27
CA LEU A 783 5.52 50.73 -19.19
C LEU A 783 6.25 50.73 -17.85
N ASP A 784 5.91 51.65 -16.94
CA ASP A 784 6.52 51.82 -15.62
C ASP A 784 8.02 52.14 -15.68
N VAL A 785 8.41 52.92 -16.70
CA VAL A 785 9.80 53.35 -16.94
C VAL A 785 9.87 54.87 -17.10
N SER A 786 8.83 55.59 -16.68
CA SER A 786 8.74 57.05 -16.80
C SER A 786 9.84 57.76 -16.04
N ASP A 787 10.19 57.32 -14.83
CA ASP A 787 11.30 57.93 -14.06
C ASP A 787 12.63 57.77 -14.81
N ILE A 788 12.95 56.55 -15.27
CA ILE A 788 14.15 56.27 -16.08
C ILE A 788 14.16 57.10 -17.37
N TRP A 789 13.00 57.20 -18.03
CA TRP A 789 12.85 57.98 -19.25
C TRP A 789 13.05 59.48 -18.99
N MET A 790 12.50 60.02 -17.91
CA MET A 790 12.66 61.42 -17.54
C MET A 790 14.12 61.76 -17.22
N ASP A 791 14.80 60.93 -16.42
CA ASP A 791 16.21 61.11 -16.05
C ASP A 791 17.13 61.13 -17.28
N LYS A 792 16.84 60.27 -18.26
CA LYS A 792 17.61 60.21 -19.51
C LYS A 792 17.53 61.46 -20.36
N PHE A 793 16.54 62.32 -20.16
CA PHE A 793 16.39 63.59 -20.90
C PHE A 793 16.74 64.80 -20.03
N GLU A 794 17.24 64.59 -18.81
CA GLU A 794 17.67 65.67 -17.92
C GLU A 794 18.77 66.51 -18.60
N GLY A 795 18.52 67.82 -18.71
CA GLY A 795 19.42 68.76 -19.37
C GLY A 795 19.39 68.77 -20.91
N MET A 796 18.60 67.90 -21.56
CA MET A 796 18.37 67.92 -23.02
C MET A 796 17.09 68.69 -23.41
N ILE A 797 16.13 68.80 -22.49
CA ILE A 797 14.86 69.49 -22.72
C ILE A 797 15.04 70.99 -22.51
N THR A 798 14.79 71.78 -23.56
CA THR A 798 14.97 73.24 -23.54
C THR A 798 13.69 74.04 -23.72
N ARG A 799 12.58 73.42 -24.15
CA ARG A 799 11.31 74.08 -24.44
C ARG A 799 10.13 73.33 -23.81
N PRO A 800 9.09 74.03 -23.33
CA PRO A 800 7.85 73.38 -22.89
C PRO A 800 7.11 72.75 -24.07
N PRO A 801 6.28 71.72 -23.84
CA PRO A 801 5.44 71.17 -24.90
C PRO A 801 4.32 72.16 -25.26
N SER A 802 3.90 72.15 -26.52
CA SER A 802 2.87 73.05 -27.07
C SER A 802 1.50 72.94 -26.37
N TRP A 803 1.20 71.77 -25.81
CA TRP A 803 -0.03 71.49 -25.08
C TRP A 803 -0.01 71.95 -23.62
N TYR A 804 1.15 72.33 -23.06
CA TYR A 804 1.27 72.75 -21.67
C TYR A 804 1.04 74.26 -21.52
N ARG A 805 0.15 74.62 -20.60
CA ARG A 805 -0.12 76.01 -20.20
C ARG A 805 0.25 76.18 -18.72
N GLY A 806 1.39 76.83 -18.47
CA GLY A 806 1.88 77.13 -17.12
C GLY A 806 2.66 78.44 -17.08
N THR A 807 2.75 79.05 -15.91
CA THR A 807 3.35 80.40 -15.74
C THR A 807 4.88 80.38 -15.68
N ASP A 808 5.50 79.30 -15.20
CA ASP A 808 6.95 79.17 -15.05
C ASP A 808 7.44 77.79 -15.51
N PHE A 809 8.13 77.71 -16.65
CA PHE A 809 8.74 76.46 -17.14
C PHE A 809 10.22 76.38 -16.75
N SER A 810 10.56 75.36 -15.96
CA SER A 810 11.94 74.89 -15.78
C SER A 810 11.93 73.37 -15.95
N PRO A 811 12.87 72.78 -16.71
CA PRO A 811 12.85 71.34 -17.00
C PRO A 811 12.77 70.45 -15.74
N ALA A 812 13.53 70.79 -14.69
CA ALA A 812 13.54 70.04 -13.43
C ALA A 812 12.21 70.15 -12.66
N THR A 813 11.63 71.35 -12.62
CA THR A 813 10.35 71.60 -11.94
C THR A 813 9.18 71.03 -12.72
N PHE A 814 9.25 71.05 -14.05
CA PHE A 814 8.24 70.52 -14.95
C PHE A 814 8.03 69.02 -14.77
N ASN A 815 9.11 68.21 -14.72
CA ASN A 815 8.98 66.76 -14.51
C ASN A 815 8.28 66.43 -13.18
N THR A 816 8.63 67.16 -12.11
CA THR A 816 8.00 66.99 -10.79
C THR A 816 6.52 67.39 -10.80
N ILE A 817 6.18 68.51 -11.43
CA ILE A 817 4.80 69.00 -11.55
C ILE A 817 3.97 68.03 -12.39
N LEU A 818 4.53 67.53 -13.50
CA LEU A 818 3.88 66.60 -14.42
C LEU A 818 3.56 65.27 -13.73
N MET A 819 4.52 64.68 -13.02
CA MET A 819 4.31 63.43 -12.26
C MET A 819 3.24 63.57 -11.16
N ASN A 820 3.26 64.68 -10.42
CA ASN A 820 2.24 64.93 -9.39
C ASN A 820 0.84 65.12 -10.00
N ASN A 821 0.75 65.81 -11.14
CA ASN A 821 -0.51 65.99 -11.86
C ASN A 821 -0.98 64.68 -12.53
N MET A 822 -0.09 63.85 -13.06
CA MET A 822 -0.40 62.50 -13.56
C MET A 822 -1.08 61.64 -12.50
N ARG A 823 -0.50 61.59 -11.29
CA ARG A 823 -1.08 60.87 -10.15
C ARG A 823 -2.42 61.45 -9.72
N THR A 824 -2.53 62.78 -9.69
CA THR A 824 -3.77 63.47 -9.29
C THR A 824 -4.88 63.25 -10.32
N MET A 825 -4.56 63.34 -11.61
CA MET A 825 -5.48 63.12 -12.71
C MET A 825 -6.02 61.71 -12.69
N ASN A 826 -5.15 60.70 -12.58
CA ASN A 826 -5.57 59.32 -12.42
C ASN A 826 -6.56 59.17 -11.25
N ARG A 827 -6.22 59.69 -10.06
CA ARG A 827 -7.11 59.67 -8.87
C ARG A 827 -8.46 60.34 -9.11
N SER A 828 -8.49 61.52 -9.74
CA SER A 828 -9.74 62.25 -10.01
C SER A 828 -10.61 61.57 -11.06
N MET A 829 -10.00 60.86 -12.02
CA MET A 829 -10.72 60.24 -13.13
C MET A 829 -11.32 58.88 -12.76
N VAL A 830 -10.78 58.21 -11.73
CA VAL A 830 -11.21 56.86 -11.31
C VAL A 830 -11.83 56.80 -9.93
N SER A 831 -11.90 57.93 -9.21
CA SER A 831 -12.59 58.00 -7.93
C SER A 831 -14.08 57.67 -8.08
N GLN A 832 -14.60 56.96 -7.08
CA GLN A 832 -15.99 56.53 -7.02
C GLN A 832 -16.65 57.15 -5.77
N PRO A 833 -17.93 57.55 -5.86
CA PRO A 833 -18.65 58.04 -4.70
C PRO A 833 -18.71 56.95 -3.62
N SER A 834 -18.47 57.34 -2.37
CA SER A 834 -18.58 56.44 -1.22
C SER A 834 -20.02 55.94 -1.10
N SER A 835 -20.21 54.61 -1.15
CA SER A 835 -21.53 54.01 -0.94
C SER A 835 -21.96 54.16 0.52
N SER A 836 -23.13 54.76 0.74
CA SER A 836 -23.84 54.68 2.02
C SER A 836 -24.22 53.22 2.29
N GLY A 837 -23.72 52.64 3.37
CA GLY A 837 -23.69 51.20 3.59
C GLY A 837 -25.03 50.51 3.85
N SER A 838 -25.10 49.25 3.44
CA SER A 838 -25.94 48.22 4.07
C SER A 838 -25.08 46.97 4.30
N SER A 839 -24.95 46.61 5.57
CA SER A 839 -24.24 45.43 6.06
C SER A 839 -25.04 44.16 5.74
N SER A 840 -24.47 43.26 4.94
CA SER A 840 -24.84 41.84 4.96
C SER A 840 -23.58 41.01 4.76
N GLY A 841 -23.29 40.16 5.73
CA GLY A 841 -22.11 39.30 5.74
C GLY A 841 -22.20 38.30 4.60
N SER A 842 -21.19 38.33 3.73
CA SER A 842 -20.95 37.29 2.74
C SER A 842 -19.45 37.14 2.56
N PHE A 843 -18.98 35.91 2.72
CA PHE A 843 -17.60 35.51 2.45
C PHE A 843 -17.29 35.79 0.97
N GLY A 844 -16.56 36.88 0.73
CA GLY A 844 -16.11 37.29 -0.60
C GLY A 844 -14.79 38.03 -0.48
N GLY A 845 -13.69 37.30 -0.61
CA GLY A 845 -12.33 37.85 -0.53
C GLY A 845 -12.04 38.79 -1.70
N GLY A 846 -12.08 40.09 -1.43
CA GLY A 846 -11.54 41.13 -2.29
C GLY A 846 -10.82 42.15 -1.42
N PHE A 847 -9.50 42.01 -1.27
CA PHE A 847 -8.67 43.00 -0.60
C PHE A 847 -7.95 43.88 -1.63
N SER A 848 -8.32 45.15 -1.64
CA SER A 848 -7.63 46.25 -2.30
C SER A 848 -6.93 47.09 -1.22
N GLY A 849 -5.67 47.47 -1.46
CA GLY A 849 -5.10 48.71 -0.93
C GLY A 849 -4.23 48.65 0.33
N GLY A 850 -2.91 48.55 0.10
CA GLY A 850 -1.88 49.49 0.57
C GLY A 850 -1.81 49.93 2.04
N GLY A 851 -0.69 49.61 2.69
CA GLY A 851 -0.17 50.32 3.86
C GLY A 851 1.34 50.31 3.81
N GLY A 852 1.95 51.48 3.56
CA GLY A 852 3.40 51.65 3.57
C GLY A 852 3.98 51.50 4.97
N PHE A 853 5.14 50.86 5.05
CA PHE A 853 6.02 50.93 6.21
C PHE A 853 7.33 51.57 5.76
N GLY A 854 7.51 52.82 6.19
CA GLY A 854 8.80 53.47 6.32
C GLY A 854 8.97 53.84 7.79
N GLY A 855 10.17 53.60 8.33
CA GLY A 855 10.61 54.09 9.64
C GLY A 855 11.37 53.02 10.43
N GLY A 856 12.70 53.16 10.50
CA GLY A 856 13.61 52.36 11.33
C GLY A 856 14.87 51.96 10.59
#